data_AF-A0A9N9S7N4-F1
#
_entry.id   AF-A0A9N9S7N4-F1
#
_cell.length_a   1.000
_cell.length_b   1.000
_cell.length_c   1.000
_cell.angle_alpha   90.00
_cell.angle_beta   90.00
_cell.angle_gamma   90.00
#
_symmetry.space_group_name_H-M   'P 1'
#
loop_
_entity.id
_entity.type
_entity.pdbx_description
1 polymer ?
#
loop_
_entity_poly.entity_id
_entity_poly.type
_entity_poly.pdbx_seq_one_letter_code
_entity_poly.pdbx_strand_id
1 'polypeptide(L)'
;MEPAYKDKPHCMNGYPLNVLKFSDDDKIIIQNEELKEMLQHPKVKFRKIVPFSIIGAYRKGKSFLLDYCLRYLYAHYPSINCPNLINPDNWMGAKDEPLRGFSWRSGATRDTTGIIVWSDVFLHNCEMTGEKIAIIVMDTQGLFDTLTTATGNSRIFALGTLISSIQVLNLSGVVQEDQLQYLQFATEFAKFAAADKNELNAKPFQNLMFLVRDWVNWKDHDYGLEGGSTYLNTFLEIKPHQKDELKSVRQFIKESFEELTCSLLPHPGDRVIGNKKNQQMYDGNWGEMDEEFVKELAILIDHLLKPERLVLKKVNQNKLQAAEYFGYLDEYFHLFQSEEIPEAKTIYEITVDKNMNTLIDSCYDQYVQNIFQNEELIETSDQIVIVHRMSKNDALLLYKTSKKMGNKNHDLKFKDILSLKIEEYYKSWLNTSETNLKEIEEQKEKTRKLFQEKHEYQLQMIDDEKAALEEMLKEMESENKSIIEREEKLYKEKIEKEKLKVESRIKKAIKELEIEMENCKISIEKEKTTTTKKLYEEKHRLEQELEILKTNAEVQLAEKGRQIDNVKISKDREVLALRTKEQNNRIAAKEAEQERQDAIKKKMQAEIDRDKFEKLYAEEAKKPYWRSSNIYSELPAPTAVLAGHDSDEYPVYVGMAICGDTQYPANVIPDKSLCFISNDGKEYSRDEYYVLCGDCYSWKRSTDGTVPDRAVWSGYTEENDFIYVARAKQNNSWIVGKVIQNQNFITVPYKKKEVVLRTFDYLVRTT
;
A
#
# COMPACT_ATOMS: atom_id res chain seq x y z
N MET A 1 -61.21 -10.53 -12.44
CA MET A 1 -61.43 -11.41 -11.28
C MET A 1 -60.07 -11.89 -10.84
N GLU A 2 -59.55 -11.30 -9.75
CA GLU A 2 -58.27 -11.71 -9.15
C GLU A 2 -58.38 -13.15 -8.62
N PRO A 3 -57.39 -14.03 -8.86
CA PRO A 3 -57.38 -15.33 -8.21
C PRO A 3 -56.89 -15.17 -6.77
N ALA A 4 -57.65 -15.75 -5.85
CA ALA A 4 -57.44 -15.70 -4.41
C ALA A 4 -56.12 -16.38 -4.00
N TYR A 5 -55.08 -15.57 -3.74
CA TYR A 5 -53.85 -15.98 -3.04
C TYR A 5 -53.98 -15.77 -1.52
N LYS A 6 -55.00 -16.39 -0.90
CA LYS A 6 -55.16 -16.41 0.55
C LYS A 6 -55.54 -17.82 0.99
N ASP A 7 -54.52 -18.62 1.28
CA ASP A 7 -54.43 -19.52 2.43
C ASP A 7 -53.08 -20.28 2.34
N LYS A 8 -52.16 -19.98 3.29
CA LYS A 8 -50.78 -20.49 3.34
C LYS A 8 -50.70 -21.78 4.17
N PRO A 9 -50.05 -22.81 3.63
CA PRO A 9 -48.94 -23.48 4.31
C PRO A 9 -47.64 -23.35 3.48
N HIS A 10 -46.52 -22.99 4.13
CA HIS A 10 -45.11 -22.98 3.64
C HIS A 10 -44.82 -22.46 2.20
N CYS A 11 -44.50 -21.17 2.01
CA CYS A 11 -43.17 -20.51 2.07
C CYS A 11 -42.22 -20.65 0.85
N MET A 12 -42.75 -20.76 -0.37
CA MET A 12 -42.03 -20.33 -1.59
C MET A 12 -42.46 -18.90 -1.96
N ASN A 13 -41.54 -17.93 -1.91
CA ASN A 13 -41.82 -16.51 -2.20
C ASN A 13 -41.35 -16.07 -3.60
N GLY A 14 -40.90 -17.00 -4.45
CA GLY A 14 -40.54 -16.72 -5.84
C GLY A 14 -41.70 -16.89 -6.83
N TYR A 15 -41.48 -16.44 -8.06
CA TYR A 15 -42.40 -16.56 -9.18
C TYR A 15 -41.62 -16.76 -10.49
N PRO A 16 -42.24 -17.31 -11.55
CA PRO A 16 -41.57 -17.48 -12.84
C PRO A 16 -41.40 -16.13 -13.55
N LEU A 17 -40.15 -15.71 -13.74
CA LEU A 17 -39.77 -14.53 -14.52
C LEU A 17 -39.48 -14.93 -15.96
N ASN A 18 -40.25 -14.40 -16.90
CA ASN A 18 -39.96 -14.62 -18.33
C ASN A 18 -38.83 -13.69 -18.76
N VAL A 19 -37.68 -14.27 -19.10
CA VAL A 19 -36.49 -13.52 -19.52
C VAL A 19 -36.41 -13.43 -21.04
N LEU A 20 -36.87 -14.48 -21.72
CA LEU A 20 -36.91 -14.54 -23.18
C LEU A 20 -38.31 -14.99 -23.61
N LYS A 21 -38.92 -14.26 -24.55
CA LYS A 21 -40.20 -14.60 -25.17
C LYS A 21 -40.05 -14.62 -26.69
N PHE A 22 -40.91 -15.39 -27.36
CA PHE A 22 -41.08 -15.30 -28.81
C PHE A 22 -42.33 -14.48 -29.11
N SER A 23 -42.24 -13.55 -30.05
CA SER A 23 -43.41 -12.90 -30.63
C SER A 23 -44.17 -13.88 -31.52
N ASP A 24 -45.38 -13.49 -31.94
CA ASP A 24 -46.18 -14.27 -32.90
C ASP A 24 -45.49 -14.39 -34.28
N ASP A 25 -44.52 -13.52 -34.57
CA ASP A 25 -43.67 -13.54 -35.78
C ASP A 25 -42.33 -14.27 -35.55
N ASP A 26 -42.21 -15.12 -34.52
CA ASP A 26 -40.99 -15.87 -34.16
C ASP A 26 -39.76 -14.98 -33.80
N LYS A 27 -39.98 -13.68 -33.51
CA LYS A 27 -38.91 -12.77 -33.06
C LYS A 27 -38.65 -12.90 -31.57
N ILE A 28 -37.38 -12.91 -31.19
CA ILE A 28 -36.97 -13.01 -29.79
C ILE A 28 -37.11 -11.64 -29.10
N ILE A 29 -37.95 -11.59 -28.06
CA ILE A 29 -38.13 -10.45 -27.17
C ILE A 29 -37.44 -10.77 -25.85
N ILE A 30 -36.46 -9.96 -25.48
CA ILE A 30 -35.74 -10.10 -24.21
C ILE A 30 -36.31 -9.14 -23.18
N GLN A 31 -36.56 -9.66 -21.99
CA GLN A 31 -37.05 -8.94 -20.82
C GLN A 31 -36.02 -9.14 -19.69
N ASN A 32 -34.98 -8.30 -19.68
CA ASN A 32 -33.80 -8.47 -18.83
C ASN A 32 -33.78 -7.56 -17.57
N GLU A 33 -34.68 -6.59 -17.43
CA GLU A 33 -34.65 -5.63 -16.30
C GLU A 33 -34.82 -6.30 -14.93
N GLU A 34 -35.86 -7.11 -14.73
CA GLU A 34 -36.04 -7.84 -13.46
C GLU A 34 -34.90 -8.84 -13.20
N LEU A 35 -34.35 -9.45 -14.26
CA LEU A 35 -33.20 -10.35 -14.14
C LEU A 35 -31.93 -9.60 -13.72
N LYS A 36 -31.74 -8.39 -14.26
CA LYS A 36 -30.64 -7.50 -13.91
C LYS A 36 -30.73 -7.10 -12.44
N GLU A 37 -31.89 -6.67 -11.97
CA GLU A 37 -32.13 -6.34 -10.56
C GLU A 37 -31.82 -7.53 -9.65
N MET A 38 -32.28 -8.72 -10.03
CA MET A 38 -32.04 -9.97 -9.31
C MET A 38 -30.55 -10.30 -9.18
N LEU A 39 -29.79 -10.25 -10.29
CA LEU A 39 -28.37 -10.60 -10.31
C LEU A 39 -27.45 -9.50 -9.76
N GLN A 40 -27.87 -8.23 -9.85
CA GLN A 40 -27.14 -7.08 -9.29
C GLN A 40 -27.46 -6.83 -7.81
N HIS A 41 -28.40 -7.57 -7.22
CA HIS A 41 -28.75 -7.44 -5.81
C HIS A 41 -27.50 -7.55 -4.90
N PRO A 42 -27.33 -6.70 -3.85
CA PRO A 42 -26.10 -6.64 -3.05
C PRO A 42 -25.66 -7.96 -2.41
N LYS A 43 -26.63 -8.84 -2.07
CA LYS A 43 -26.35 -10.17 -1.52
C LYS A 43 -25.90 -11.20 -2.57
N VAL A 44 -26.09 -10.91 -3.86
CA VAL A 44 -25.89 -11.83 -5.00
C VAL A 44 -24.72 -11.42 -5.87
N LYS A 45 -24.58 -10.13 -6.20
CA LYS A 45 -23.71 -9.63 -7.27
C LYS A 45 -22.25 -10.12 -7.22
N PHE A 46 -21.71 -10.31 -6.01
CA PHE A 46 -20.32 -10.77 -5.78
C PHE A 46 -20.18 -12.27 -5.53
N ARG A 47 -21.28 -13.02 -5.52
CA ARG A 47 -21.27 -14.48 -5.34
C ARG A 47 -20.97 -15.16 -6.67
N LYS A 48 -20.27 -16.30 -6.61
CA LYS A 48 -20.11 -17.18 -7.76
C LYS A 48 -21.45 -17.81 -8.13
N ILE A 49 -21.72 -17.99 -9.42
CA ILE A 49 -23.07 -18.38 -9.88
C ILE A 49 -23.15 -19.84 -10.34
N VAL A 50 -24.27 -20.49 -10.05
CA VAL A 50 -24.65 -21.84 -10.51
C VAL A 50 -25.98 -21.73 -11.27
N PRO A 51 -25.94 -21.54 -12.60
CA PRO A 51 -27.13 -21.61 -13.43
C PRO A 51 -27.50 -23.07 -13.73
N PHE A 52 -28.62 -23.51 -13.16
CA PHE A 52 -29.22 -24.83 -13.36
C PHE A 52 -30.36 -24.74 -14.37
N SER A 53 -30.31 -25.56 -15.42
CA SER A 53 -31.25 -25.51 -16.55
C SER A 53 -31.80 -26.89 -16.87
N ILE A 54 -33.10 -26.94 -17.20
CA ILE A 54 -33.73 -28.14 -17.79
C ILE A 54 -34.26 -27.79 -19.17
N ILE A 55 -33.92 -28.62 -20.16
CA ILE A 55 -34.37 -28.53 -21.55
C ILE A 55 -34.87 -29.87 -22.05
N GLY A 56 -35.75 -29.88 -23.04
CA GLY A 56 -36.27 -31.11 -23.61
C GLY A 56 -37.63 -30.94 -24.25
N ALA A 57 -38.18 -31.99 -24.84
CA ALA A 57 -39.39 -31.91 -25.65
C ALA A 57 -40.60 -31.30 -24.91
N TYR A 58 -41.49 -30.67 -25.68
CA TYR A 58 -42.76 -30.14 -25.19
C TYR A 58 -43.62 -31.24 -24.56
N ARG A 59 -44.30 -30.91 -23.43
CA ARG A 59 -45.20 -31.82 -22.67
C ARG A 59 -44.57 -33.07 -22.06
N LYS A 60 -43.26 -33.07 -21.79
CA LYS A 60 -42.55 -34.19 -21.13
C LYS A 60 -42.25 -33.96 -19.64
N GLY A 61 -43.05 -33.15 -18.94
CA GLY A 61 -42.96 -32.98 -17.49
C GLY A 61 -41.69 -32.26 -16.98
N LYS A 62 -41.21 -31.24 -17.70
CA LYS A 62 -40.02 -30.43 -17.31
C LYS A 62 -40.29 -29.56 -16.08
N SER A 63 -41.29 -28.69 -16.15
CA SER A 63 -41.66 -27.77 -15.07
C SER A 63 -42.07 -28.54 -13.80
N PHE A 64 -42.73 -29.70 -13.97
CA PHE A 64 -42.98 -30.64 -12.87
C PHE A 64 -41.70 -31.10 -12.16
N LEU A 65 -40.65 -31.47 -12.91
CA LEU A 65 -39.37 -31.85 -12.31
C LEU A 65 -38.68 -30.65 -11.64
N LEU A 66 -38.73 -29.48 -12.28
CA LEU A 66 -38.19 -28.24 -11.73
C LEU A 66 -38.84 -27.83 -10.41
N ASP A 67 -40.13 -28.07 -10.24
CA ASP A 67 -40.80 -27.74 -8.99
C ASP A 67 -40.35 -28.65 -7.83
N TYR A 68 -40.01 -29.91 -8.11
CA TYR A 68 -39.33 -30.76 -7.13
C TYR A 68 -37.90 -30.29 -6.84
N CYS A 69 -37.17 -29.79 -7.84
CA CYS A 69 -35.91 -29.09 -7.62
C CYS A 69 -36.10 -27.87 -6.70
N LEU A 70 -37.15 -27.07 -6.91
CA LEU A 70 -37.45 -25.91 -6.07
C LEU A 70 -37.76 -26.32 -4.63
N ARG A 71 -38.58 -27.37 -4.41
CA ARG A 71 -38.82 -27.92 -3.06
C ARG A 71 -37.52 -28.28 -2.36
N TYR A 72 -36.62 -29.00 -3.04
CA TYR A 72 -35.30 -29.33 -2.52
C TYR A 72 -34.49 -28.07 -2.19
N LEU A 73 -34.46 -27.09 -3.10
CA LEU A 73 -33.67 -25.88 -2.91
C LEU A 73 -34.13 -25.04 -1.71
N TYR A 74 -35.44 -24.85 -1.53
CA TYR A 74 -35.96 -24.14 -0.36
C TYR A 74 -35.79 -24.93 0.96
N ALA A 75 -35.71 -26.25 0.89
CA ALA A 75 -35.45 -27.09 2.06
C ALA A 75 -33.98 -27.03 2.51
N HIS A 76 -33.03 -26.90 1.58
CA HIS A 76 -31.60 -27.02 1.87
C HIS A 76 -30.80 -25.70 1.77
N TYR A 77 -31.30 -24.68 1.07
CA TYR A 77 -30.60 -23.42 0.85
C TYR A 77 -31.45 -22.20 1.25
N PRO A 78 -30.89 -21.24 2.01
CA PRO A 78 -31.55 -19.96 2.23
C PRO A 78 -31.63 -19.17 0.92
N SER A 79 -32.77 -18.54 0.63
CA SER A 79 -32.92 -17.67 -0.52
C SER A 79 -32.98 -16.19 -0.13
N ILE A 80 -33.01 -15.28 -1.12
CA ILE A 80 -33.15 -13.84 -0.85
C ILE A 80 -34.48 -13.56 -0.15
N ASN A 81 -35.55 -14.17 -0.62
CA ASN A 81 -36.92 -13.91 -0.15
C ASN A 81 -37.39 -14.88 0.95
N CYS A 82 -36.67 -15.98 1.17
CA CYS A 82 -36.91 -16.98 2.22
C CYS A 82 -35.58 -17.38 2.91
N PRO A 83 -35.11 -16.63 3.92
CA PRO A 83 -33.85 -16.91 4.60
C PRO A 83 -33.89 -18.13 5.54
N ASN A 84 -35.08 -18.59 5.94
CA ASN A 84 -35.25 -19.76 6.81
C ASN A 84 -35.54 -21.01 5.98
N LEU A 85 -34.86 -22.10 6.30
CA LEU A 85 -35.06 -23.41 5.67
C LEU A 85 -36.42 -23.99 6.07
N ILE A 86 -37.11 -24.64 5.12
CA ILE A 86 -38.46 -25.16 5.33
C ILE A 86 -38.42 -26.45 6.17
N ASN A 87 -37.70 -27.47 5.70
CA ASN A 87 -37.46 -28.74 6.40
C ASN A 87 -36.44 -29.62 5.64
N PRO A 88 -35.14 -29.64 6.03
CA PRO A 88 -34.11 -30.40 5.32
C PRO A 88 -34.32 -31.93 5.34
N ASP A 89 -34.86 -32.47 6.43
CA ASP A 89 -35.01 -33.92 6.62
C ASP A 89 -36.20 -34.52 5.85
N ASN A 90 -37.15 -33.67 5.43
CA ASN A 90 -38.31 -34.06 4.62
C ASN A 90 -38.57 -33.07 3.50
N TRP A 91 -37.56 -32.83 2.65
CA TRP A 91 -37.63 -31.85 1.58
C TRP A 91 -38.72 -32.13 0.53
N MET A 92 -39.14 -33.40 0.37
CA MET A 92 -40.22 -33.77 -0.56
C MET A 92 -41.60 -33.24 -0.13
N GLY A 93 -41.76 -32.84 1.13
CA GLY A 93 -43.02 -32.36 1.69
C GLY A 93 -43.93 -33.50 2.14
N ALA A 94 -45.18 -33.16 2.50
CA ALA A 94 -46.18 -34.18 2.86
C ALA A 94 -46.68 -34.94 1.61
N LYS A 95 -47.17 -36.17 1.79
CA LYS A 95 -47.64 -37.05 0.69
C LYS A 95 -48.74 -36.41 -0.15
N ASP A 96 -49.61 -35.66 0.49
CA ASP A 96 -50.78 -34.96 -0.05
C ASP A 96 -50.50 -33.49 -0.40
N GLU A 97 -49.23 -33.04 -0.28
CA GLU A 97 -48.89 -31.65 -0.52
C GLU A 97 -48.82 -31.32 -2.03
N PRO A 98 -49.59 -30.33 -2.51
CA PRO A 98 -49.62 -29.98 -3.93
C PRO A 98 -48.32 -29.32 -4.39
N LEU A 99 -47.87 -29.64 -5.59
CA LEU A 99 -46.64 -29.12 -6.18
C LEU A 99 -46.87 -27.70 -6.72
N ARG A 100 -46.00 -26.77 -6.34
CA ARG A 100 -46.07 -25.35 -6.71
C ARG A 100 -44.71 -24.88 -7.19
N GLY A 101 -44.71 -23.92 -8.13
CA GLY A 101 -43.50 -23.35 -8.68
C GLY A 101 -43.76 -22.77 -10.07
N PHE A 102 -43.04 -23.26 -11.06
CA PHE A 102 -43.30 -22.98 -12.47
C PHE A 102 -44.69 -23.46 -12.87
N SER A 103 -45.33 -22.77 -13.83
CA SER A 103 -46.63 -23.21 -14.31
C SER A 103 -46.51 -24.57 -15.00
N TRP A 104 -47.27 -25.55 -14.52
CA TRP A 104 -47.43 -26.84 -15.17
C TRP A 104 -48.91 -27.25 -15.12
N ARG A 105 -49.39 -27.84 -16.22
CA ARG A 105 -50.77 -28.33 -16.33
C ARG A 105 -50.87 -29.55 -17.23
N SER A 106 -51.84 -30.43 -17.04
CA SER A 106 -52.22 -31.45 -18.03
C SER A 106 -53.02 -30.84 -19.17
N GLY A 107 -52.82 -31.28 -20.43
CA GLY A 107 -53.54 -30.77 -21.61
C GLY A 107 -52.68 -30.71 -22.88
N ALA A 108 -53.20 -30.13 -23.96
CA ALA A 108 -52.48 -29.96 -25.23
C ALA A 108 -51.92 -28.53 -25.46
N THR A 109 -52.45 -27.52 -24.76
CA THR A 109 -52.15 -26.09 -24.98
C THR A 109 -50.91 -25.58 -24.23
N ARG A 110 -50.12 -24.70 -24.85
CA ARG A 110 -48.80 -24.25 -24.35
C ARG A 110 -48.85 -23.63 -22.95
N ASP A 111 -47.80 -23.83 -22.15
CA ASP A 111 -47.64 -23.19 -20.82
C ASP A 111 -46.36 -22.34 -20.73
N THR A 112 -45.23 -22.84 -21.24
CA THR A 112 -43.92 -22.15 -21.20
C THR A 112 -43.55 -21.56 -22.58
N THR A 113 -43.15 -20.30 -22.65
CA THR A 113 -42.64 -19.65 -23.87
C THR A 113 -41.23 -19.07 -23.64
N GLY A 114 -40.25 -19.43 -24.48
CA GLY A 114 -38.86 -18.99 -24.37
C GLY A 114 -38.08 -19.51 -23.16
N ILE A 115 -37.42 -18.61 -22.41
CA ILE A 115 -36.61 -18.95 -21.22
C ILE A 115 -37.21 -18.24 -20.02
N ILE A 116 -37.53 -19.03 -18.99
CA ILE A 116 -38.08 -18.56 -17.72
C ILE A 116 -37.04 -18.81 -16.63
N VAL A 117 -36.81 -17.81 -15.80
CA VAL A 117 -35.93 -17.91 -14.63
C VAL A 117 -36.77 -17.80 -13.38
N TRP A 118 -36.44 -18.53 -12.33
CA TRP A 118 -37.10 -18.37 -11.04
C TRP A 118 -36.65 -17.05 -10.38
N SER A 119 -37.57 -16.21 -9.92
CA SER A 119 -37.26 -14.86 -9.42
C SER A 119 -36.54 -14.83 -8.05
N ASP A 120 -36.48 -15.96 -7.34
CA ASP A 120 -35.76 -16.07 -6.07
C ASP A 120 -34.42 -16.80 -6.25
N VAL A 121 -33.35 -16.25 -5.68
CA VAL A 121 -31.98 -16.77 -5.83
C VAL A 121 -31.58 -17.48 -4.54
N PHE A 122 -31.12 -18.72 -4.66
CA PHE A 122 -30.68 -19.51 -3.51
C PHE A 122 -29.20 -19.24 -3.21
N LEU A 123 -28.87 -19.11 -1.94
CA LEU A 123 -27.55 -18.72 -1.47
C LEU A 123 -26.91 -19.87 -0.73
N HIS A 124 -25.68 -20.20 -1.08
CA HIS A 124 -24.88 -21.18 -0.38
C HIS A 124 -23.52 -20.58 -0.01
N ASN A 125 -23.01 -20.90 1.18
CA ASN A 125 -21.65 -20.57 1.57
C ASN A 125 -20.91 -21.90 1.73
N CYS A 126 -20.02 -22.22 0.79
CA CYS A 126 -19.29 -23.47 0.85
C CYS A 126 -18.21 -23.36 1.93
N GLU A 127 -18.36 -24.11 3.03
CA GLU A 127 -17.41 -24.09 4.14
C GLU A 127 -16.05 -24.67 3.76
N MET A 128 -16.04 -25.68 2.87
CA MET A 128 -14.81 -26.35 2.44
C MET A 128 -13.90 -25.46 1.60
N THR A 129 -14.47 -24.60 0.75
CA THR A 129 -13.70 -23.73 -0.18
C THR A 129 -13.73 -22.25 0.23
N GLY A 130 -14.61 -21.86 1.16
CA GLY A 130 -14.88 -20.47 1.51
C GLY A 130 -15.68 -19.70 0.45
N GLU A 131 -16.10 -20.36 -0.64
CA GLU A 131 -16.77 -19.70 -1.75
C GLU A 131 -18.23 -19.37 -1.42
N LYS A 132 -18.62 -18.12 -1.70
CA LYS A 132 -20.02 -17.68 -1.62
C LYS A 132 -20.69 -17.88 -2.97
N ILE A 133 -21.76 -18.66 -2.98
CA ILE A 133 -22.43 -19.18 -4.18
C ILE A 133 -23.88 -18.65 -4.25
N ALA A 134 -24.35 -18.39 -5.46
CA ALA A 134 -25.71 -18.05 -5.82
C ALA A 134 -26.22 -19.04 -6.88
N ILE A 135 -27.37 -19.67 -6.66
CA ILE A 135 -27.96 -20.68 -7.54
C ILE A 135 -29.20 -20.07 -8.20
N ILE A 136 -29.27 -20.15 -9.53
CA ILE A 136 -30.44 -19.75 -10.31
C ILE A 136 -31.02 -20.95 -11.06
N VAL A 137 -32.34 -20.99 -11.16
CA VAL A 137 -33.08 -22.09 -11.80
C VAL A 137 -33.75 -21.56 -13.06
N MET A 138 -33.55 -22.27 -14.17
CA MET A 138 -34.03 -21.87 -15.49
C MET A 138 -34.89 -22.99 -16.10
N ASP A 139 -36.13 -22.66 -16.45
CA ASP A 139 -36.99 -23.48 -17.30
C ASP A 139 -36.87 -22.99 -18.74
N THR A 140 -36.64 -23.92 -19.66
CA THR A 140 -36.58 -23.62 -21.09
C THR A 140 -37.77 -24.22 -21.80
N GLN A 141 -38.20 -23.56 -22.87
CA GLN A 141 -39.29 -24.01 -23.70
C GLN A 141 -39.10 -25.46 -24.17
N GLY A 142 -40.23 -26.15 -24.34
CA GLY A 142 -40.23 -27.46 -24.97
C GLY A 142 -39.79 -27.44 -26.43
N LEU A 143 -38.74 -28.19 -26.75
CA LEU A 143 -38.36 -28.47 -28.13
C LEU A 143 -39.56 -29.12 -28.86
N PHE A 144 -39.77 -28.79 -30.13
CA PHE A 144 -40.76 -29.41 -31.03
C PHE A 144 -42.24 -29.09 -30.74
N ASP A 145 -42.57 -27.88 -30.29
CA ASP A 145 -43.97 -27.47 -30.25
C ASP A 145 -44.51 -27.11 -31.65
N THR A 146 -45.84 -27.03 -31.79
CA THR A 146 -46.49 -26.76 -33.08
C THR A 146 -46.42 -25.30 -33.53
N LEU A 147 -45.82 -24.43 -32.71
CA LEU A 147 -45.85 -22.97 -32.89
C LEU A 147 -44.48 -22.36 -33.13
N THR A 148 -43.39 -23.07 -32.81
CA THR A 148 -42.01 -22.61 -33.03
C THR A 148 -41.35 -23.35 -34.16
N THR A 149 -40.61 -22.61 -34.97
CA THR A 149 -39.77 -23.17 -36.03
C THR A 149 -38.67 -24.07 -35.45
N ALA A 150 -38.17 -25.00 -36.27
CA ALA A 150 -36.99 -25.82 -35.93
C ALA A 150 -35.78 -24.94 -35.59
N THR A 151 -35.62 -23.82 -36.32
CA THR A 151 -34.63 -22.77 -36.06
C THR A 151 -34.80 -22.15 -34.67
N GLY A 152 -36.02 -21.76 -34.28
CA GLY A 152 -36.31 -21.22 -32.96
C GLY A 152 -35.97 -22.20 -31.83
N ASN A 153 -36.30 -23.48 -31.99
CA ASN A 153 -35.95 -24.53 -31.03
C ASN A 153 -34.43 -24.73 -30.88
N SER A 154 -33.70 -24.74 -32.00
CA SER A 154 -32.23 -24.81 -31.98
C SER A 154 -31.60 -23.59 -31.28
N ARG A 155 -32.18 -22.40 -31.40
CA ARG A 155 -31.71 -21.19 -30.69
C ARG A 155 -31.88 -21.30 -29.18
N ILE A 156 -33.06 -21.70 -28.71
CA ILE A 156 -33.33 -21.88 -27.28
C ILE A 156 -32.37 -22.93 -26.70
N PHE A 157 -32.13 -24.00 -27.46
CA PHE A 157 -31.21 -25.05 -27.07
C PHE A 157 -29.77 -24.57 -26.94
N ALA A 158 -29.28 -23.91 -27.99
CA ALA A 158 -27.96 -23.30 -28.03
C ALA A 158 -27.74 -22.34 -26.86
N LEU A 159 -28.68 -21.40 -26.69
CA LEU A 159 -28.62 -20.38 -25.66
C LEU A 159 -28.71 -20.99 -24.27
N GLY A 160 -29.65 -21.92 -24.02
CA GLY A 160 -29.80 -22.64 -22.75
C GLY A 160 -28.54 -23.39 -22.34
N THR A 161 -27.84 -24.00 -23.30
CA THR A 161 -26.57 -24.70 -23.07
C THR A 161 -25.42 -23.71 -22.80
N LEU A 162 -25.37 -22.58 -23.51
CA LEU A 162 -24.34 -21.55 -23.31
C LEU A 162 -24.45 -20.88 -21.93
N ILE A 163 -25.67 -20.59 -21.48
CA ILE A 163 -25.90 -19.87 -20.21
C ILE A 163 -25.85 -20.78 -18.98
N SER A 164 -26.06 -22.10 -19.13
CA SER A 164 -26.10 -23.03 -18.01
C SER A 164 -24.72 -23.58 -17.63
N SER A 165 -24.61 -24.03 -16.38
CA SER A 165 -23.46 -24.78 -15.85
C SER A 165 -23.80 -26.25 -15.71
N ILE A 166 -25.05 -26.52 -15.30
CA ILE A 166 -25.68 -27.82 -15.26
C ILE A 166 -26.85 -27.77 -16.23
N GLN A 167 -26.77 -28.54 -17.31
CA GLN A 167 -27.84 -28.69 -18.28
C GLN A 167 -28.44 -30.10 -18.18
N VAL A 168 -29.72 -30.20 -17.87
CA VAL A 168 -30.46 -31.46 -17.92
C VAL A 168 -31.22 -31.54 -19.24
N LEU A 169 -30.96 -32.58 -20.02
CA LEU A 169 -31.68 -32.90 -21.25
C LEU A 169 -32.76 -33.95 -20.96
N ASN A 170 -33.99 -33.48 -20.80
CA ASN A 170 -35.18 -34.28 -20.50
C ASN A 170 -35.77 -34.93 -21.76
N LEU A 171 -35.52 -36.22 -21.89
CA LEU A 171 -35.94 -37.10 -22.98
C LEU A 171 -37.02 -38.06 -22.47
N SER A 172 -37.83 -38.63 -23.36
CA SER A 172 -38.89 -39.58 -23.00
C SER A 172 -38.76 -40.84 -23.85
N GLY A 173 -38.80 -42.00 -23.20
CA GLY A 173 -38.60 -43.30 -23.82
C GLY A 173 -37.12 -43.64 -24.01
N VAL A 174 -36.62 -43.52 -25.25
CA VAL A 174 -35.24 -43.88 -25.62
C VAL A 174 -34.52 -42.68 -26.22
N VAL A 175 -33.18 -42.65 -26.12
CA VAL A 175 -32.37 -41.63 -26.78
C VAL A 175 -32.37 -41.90 -28.28
N GLN A 176 -32.76 -40.89 -29.07
CA GLN A 176 -32.83 -40.96 -30.53
C GLN A 176 -31.77 -40.04 -31.18
N GLU A 177 -31.37 -40.36 -32.42
CA GLU A 177 -30.29 -39.66 -33.13
C GLU A 177 -30.66 -38.24 -33.57
N ASP A 178 -31.94 -37.98 -33.89
CA ASP A 178 -32.47 -36.66 -34.20
C ASP A 178 -32.32 -35.69 -33.01
N GLN A 179 -32.43 -36.19 -31.79
CA GLN A 179 -32.23 -35.40 -30.57
C GLN A 179 -30.77 -34.95 -30.42
N LEU A 180 -29.80 -35.68 -31.01
CA LEU A 180 -28.39 -35.31 -30.99
C LEU A 180 -28.06 -34.22 -32.03
N GLN A 181 -28.90 -33.99 -33.04
CA GLN A 181 -28.66 -32.94 -34.03
C GLN A 181 -28.78 -31.53 -33.41
N TYR A 182 -29.55 -31.36 -32.34
CA TYR A 182 -29.61 -30.09 -31.60
C TYR A 182 -28.32 -29.80 -30.85
N LEU A 183 -27.61 -30.85 -30.42
CA LEU A 183 -26.25 -30.74 -29.90
C LEU A 183 -25.25 -30.33 -31.00
N GLN A 184 -25.59 -30.47 -32.30
CA GLN A 184 -24.72 -30.11 -33.43
C GLN A 184 -24.25 -28.64 -33.39
N PHE A 185 -25.13 -27.73 -32.97
CA PHE A 185 -24.78 -26.31 -32.84
C PHE A 185 -23.74 -26.05 -31.75
N ALA A 186 -23.93 -26.67 -30.58
CA ALA A 186 -22.96 -26.64 -29.49
C ALA A 186 -21.58 -27.12 -30.00
N THR A 187 -21.58 -27.98 -31.03
CA THR A 187 -20.36 -28.47 -31.67
C THR A 187 -19.57 -27.50 -32.48
N GLU A 188 -20.25 -26.65 -33.22
CA GLU A 188 -19.56 -25.66 -34.01
C GLU A 188 -18.95 -24.62 -33.09
N PHE A 189 -19.67 -24.21 -32.03
CA PHE A 189 -19.14 -23.30 -31.02
C PHE A 189 -17.90 -23.86 -30.32
N ALA A 190 -18.00 -25.11 -29.88
CA ALA A 190 -16.91 -25.82 -29.24
C ALA A 190 -15.65 -25.92 -30.08
N LYS A 191 -15.78 -26.12 -31.40
CA LYS A 191 -14.64 -26.16 -32.32
C LYS A 191 -13.88 -24.84 -32.36
N PHE A 192 -14.58 -23.69 -32.33
CA PHE A 192 -13.91 -22.39 -32.28
C PHE A 192 -13.27 -22.12 -30.92
N ALA A 193 -13.95 -22.50 -29.82
CA ALA A 193 -13.37 -22.42 -28.48
C ALA A 193 -12.11 -23.28 -28.31
N ALA A 194 -12.07 -24.46 -28.94
CA ALA A 194 -10.93 -25.38 -28.89
C ALA A 194 -9.83 -25.09 -29.93
N ALA A 195 -10.13 -24.30 -30.97
CA ALA A 195 -9.17 -23.97 -32.03
C ALA A 195 -8.08 -22.98 -31.59
N ASP A 196 -8.25 -22.31 -30.44
CA ASP A 196 -7.24 -21.43 -29.84
C ASP A 196 -6.19 -22.27 -29.07
N LYS A 197 -5.20 -22.77 -29.82
CA LYS A 197 -4.15 -23.72 -29.39
C LYS A 197 -3.15 -23.13 -28.37
N ASN A 198 -3.60 -22.78 -27.16
CA ASN A 198 -2.70 -22.51 -26.02
C ASN A 198 -3.04 -23.30 -24.74
N GLU A 199 -4.24 -23.87 -24.61
CA GLU A 199 -4.56 -24.80 -23.51
C GLU A 199 -5.14 -26.09 -24.09
N LEU A 200 -4.36 -27.17 -24.06
CA LEU A 200 -4.64 -28.41 -24.80
C LEU A 200 -5.88 -29.21 -24.33
N ASN A 201 -6.72 -28.72 -23.40
CA ASN A 201 -7.77 -29.54 -22.76
C ASN A 201 -9.00 -28.77 -22.22
N ALA A 202 -9.20 -27.48 -22.49
CA ALA A 202 -10.33 -26.74 -21.94
C ALA A 202 -11.62 -27.02 -22.76
N LYS A 203 -12.59 -27.71 -22.15
CA LYS A 203 -13.89 -27.96 -22.78
C LYS A 203 -14.81 -26.73 -22.63
N PRO A 204 -15.62 -26.41 -23.65
CA PRO A 204 -16.44 -25.19 -23.68
C PRO A 204 -17.68 -25.27 -22.78
N PHE A 205 -18.20 -26.47 -22.54
CA PHE A 205 -19.35 -26.69 -21.66
C PHE A 205 -18.96 -27.55 -20.47
N GLN A 206 -19.72 -27.43 -19.40
CA GLN A 206 -19.41 -28.08 -18.13
C GLN A 206 -20.18 -29.39 -18.00
N ASN A 207 -21.42 -29.35 -17.52
CA ASN A 207 -22.16 -30.57 -17.21
C ASN A 207 -23.40 -30.71 -18.08
N LEU A 208 -23.52 -31.87 -18.75
CA LEU A 208 -24.73 -32.28 -19.45
C LEU A 208 -25.22 -33.62 -18.89
N MET A 209 -26.44 -33.63 -18.38
CA MET A 209 -27.11 -34.83 -17.90
C MET A 209 -28.22 -35.25 -18.86
N PHE A 210 -28.17 -36.48 -19.36
CA PHE A 210 -29.27 -37.11 -20.06
C PHE A 210 -30.28 -37.64 -19.06
N LEU A 211 -31.48 -37.08 -19.03
CA LEU A 211 -32.58 -37.59 -18.23
C LEU A 211 -33.58 -38.32 -19.12
N VAL A 212 -33.61 -39.64 -19.02
CA VAL A 212 -34.53 -40.47 -19.81
C VAL A 212 -35.75 -40.82 -18.96
N ARG A 213 -36.89 -40.23 -19.29
CA ARG A 213 -38.19 -40.46 -18.64
C ARG A 213 -38.89 -41.68 -19.22
N ASP A 214 -39.75 -42.31 -18.43
CA ASP A 214 -40.59 -43.43 -18.87
C ASP A 214 -39.75 -44.60 -19.42
N TRP A 215 -38.61 -44.90 -18.78
CA TRP A 215 -37.74 -45.99 -19.21
C TRP A 215 -38.44 -47.35 -19.00
N VAL A 216 -38.61 -48.09 -20.09
CA VAL A 216 -39.32 -49.38 -20.10
C VAL A 216 -38.38 -50.59 -20.14
N ASN A 217 -37.14 -50.40 -20.57
CA ASN A 217 -36.15 -51.48 -20.77
C ASN A 217 -35.31 -51.74 -19.51
N TRP A 218 -35.96 -51.81 -18.35
CA TRP A 218 -35.29 -52.01 -17.06
C TRP A 218 -34.47 -53.31 -16.98
N LYS A 219 -34.81 -54.31 -17.82
CA LYS A 219 -34.05 -55.58 -17.90
C LYS A 219 -32.69 -55.44 -18.55
N ASP A 220 -32.53 -54.47 -19.46
CA ASP A 220 -31.28 -54.24 -20.17
C ASP A 220 -30.38 -53.32 -19.35
N HIS A 221 -30.98 -52.28 -18.77
CA HIS A 221 -30.32 -51.32 -17.90
C HIS A 221 -31.26 -50.93 -16.76
N ASP A 222 -30.80 -51.09 -15.52
CA ASP A 222 -31.54 -50.73 -14.31
C ASP A 222 -31.87 -49.24 -14.24
N TYR A 223 -32.82 -48.87 -13.38
CA TYR A 223 -33.15 -47.46 -13.13
C TYR A 223 -32.01 -46.69 -12.44
N GLY A 224 -32.10 -45.36 -12.49
CA GLY A 224 -31.17 -44.46 -11.82
C GLY A 224 -29.90 -44.16 -12.60
N LEU A 225 -28.87 -43.69 -11.88
CA LEU A 225 -27.62 -43.18 -12.46
C LEU A 225 -26.69 -44.28 -12.98
N GLU A 226 -26.64 -45.43 -12.31
CA GLU A 226 -25.73 -46.53 -12.68
C GLU A 226 -26.14 -47.19 -14.01
N GLY A 227 -27.43 -47.54 -14.13
CA GLY A 227 -27.98 -48.05 -15.38
C GLY A 227 -27.94 -47.00 -16.49
N GLY A 228 -28.22 -45.74 -16.17
CA GLY A 228 -28.09 -44.62 -17.11
C GLY A 228 -26.69 -44.44 -17.66
N SER A 229 -25.66 -44.51 -16.81
CA SER A 229 -24.26 -44.42 -17.24
C SER A 229 -23.89 -45.55 -18.21
N THR A 230 -24.31 -46.78 -17.89
CA THR A 230 -24.08 -47.95 -18.75
C THR A 230 -24.77 -47.81 -20.10
N TYR A 231 -26.03 -47.35 -20.10
CA TYR A 231 -26.80 -47.10 -21.30
C TYR A 231 -26.16 -46.00 -22.17
N LEU A 232 -25.79 -44.86 -21.58
CA LEU A 232 -25.20 -43.74 -22.31
C LEU A 232 -23.82 -44.10 -22.89
N ASN A 233 -22.99 -44.82 -22.14
CA ASN A 233 -21.68 -45.27 -22.63
C ASN A 233 -21.81 -46.21 -23.83
N THR A 234 -22.79 -47.12 -23.79
CA THR A 234 -23.10 -48.02 -24.90
C THR A 234 -23.63 -47.25 -26.12
N PHE A 235 -24.48 -46.25 -25.89
CA PHE A 235 -25.06 -45.43 -26.94
C PHE A 235 -24.02 -44.51 -27.63
N LEU A 236 -23.10 -43.93 -26.87
CA LEU A 236 -22.02 -43.08 -27.35
C LEU A 236 -20.76 -43.87 -27.79
N GLU A 237 -20.82 -45.21 -27.81
CA GLU A 237 -19.74 -46.04 -28.32
C GLU A 237 -19.53 -45.81 -29.82
N ILE A 238 -18.30 -45.51 -30.21
CA ILE A 238 -17.92 -45.28 -31.62
C ILE A 238 -17.54 -46.63 -32.23
N LYS A 239 -18.37 -47.10 -33.16
CA LYS A 239 -18.19 -48.40 -33.82
C LYS A 239 -17.62 -48.21 -35.23
N PRO A 240 -16.71 -49.08 -35.71
CA PRO A 240 -16.05 -48.90 -37.02
C PRO A 240 -17.02 -48.83 -38.21
N HIS A 241 -18.15 -49.54 -38.09
CA HIS A 241 -19.16 -49.71 -39.12
C HIS A 241 -20.19 -48.55 -39.15
N GLN A 242 -20.13 -47.60 -38.21
CA GLN A 242 -21.00 -46.42 -38.23
C GLN A 242 -20.61 -45.48 -39.38
N LYS A 243 -21.60 -44.72 -39.88
CA LYS A 243 -21.35 -43.61 -40.81
C LYS A 243 -20.47 -42.55 -40.16
N ASP A 244 -19.62 -41.88 -40.93
CA ASP A 244 -18.67 -40.90 -40.39
C ASP A 244 -19.37 -39.71 -39.71
N GLU A 245 -20.55 -39.31 -40.22
CA GLU A 245 -21.43 -38.32 -39.57
C GLU A 245 -21.76 -38.72 -38.12
N LEU A 246 -22.17 -39.98 -37.89
CA LEU A 246 -22.55 -40.49 -36.56
C LEU A 246 -21.34 -40.64 -35.62
N LYS A 247 -20.18 -40.99 -36.15
CA LYS A 247 -18.92 -41.04 -35.39
C LYS A 247 -18.51 -39.65 -34.93
N SER A 248 -18.60 -38.66 -35.83
CA SER A 248 -18.21 -37.28 -35.53
C SER A 248 -19.05 -36.65 -34.43
N VAL A 249 -20.38 -36.86 -34.44
CA VAL A 249 -21.29 -36.34 -33.39
C VAL A 249 -20.98 -36.96 -32.02
N ARG A 250 -20.73 -38.28 -31.95
CA ARG A 250 -20.41 -38.99 -30.70
C ARG A 250 -19.07 -38.58 -30.12
N GLN A 251 -18.03 -38.53 -30.96
CA GLN A 251 -16.71 -38.08 -30.56
C GLN A 251 -16.79 -36.66 -30.02
N PHE A 252 -17.54 -35.82 -30.70
CA PHE A 252 -17.75 -34.44 -30.30
C PHE A 252 -18.40 -34.30 -28.91
N ILE A 253 -19.50 -35.02 -28.65
CA ILE A 253 -20.23 -34.89 -27.38
C ILE A 253 -19.28 -35.21 -26.21
N LYS A 254 -18.44 -36.23 -26.38
CA LYS A 254 -17.41 -36.60 -25.40
C LYS A 254 -16.33 -35.53 -25.22
N GLU A 255 -15.96 -34.82 -26.29
CA GLU A 255 -14.91 -33.81 -26.28
C GLU A 255 -15.37 -32.45 -25.73
N SER A 256 -16.69 -32.21 -25.57
CA SER A 256 -17.20 -30.83 -25.41
C SER A 256 -17.82 -30.48 -24.07
N PHE A 257 -18.15 -31.50 -23.28
CA PHE A 257 -18.63 -31.34 -21.92
C PHE A 257 -17.59 -31.89 -20.92
N GLU A 258 -17.27 -31.11 -19.88
CA GLU A 258 -16.42 -31.55 -18.75
C GLU A 258 -16.94 -32.87 -18.17
N GLU A 259 -18.25 -32.98 -17.97
CA GLU A 259 -18.91 -34.15 -17.42
C GLU A 259 -20.20 -34.51 -18.20
N LEU A 260 -20.36 -35.81 -18.49
CA LEU A 260 -21.55 -36.39 -19.11
C LEU A 260 -22.15 -37.43 -18.15
N THR A 261 -23.39 -37.20 -17.74
CA THR A 261 -24.12 -38.13 -16.86
C THR A 261 -25.44 -38.55 -17.50
N CYS A 262 -26.01 -39.65 -17.02
CA CYS A 262 -27.30 -40.14 -17.50
C CYS A 262 -28.06 -40.79 -16.35
N SER A 263 -29.37 -40.53 -16.28
CA SER A 263 -30.28 -41.13 -15.32
C SER A 263 -31.52 -41.67 -16.03
N LEU A 264 -31.90 -42.90 -15.72
CA LEU A 264 -33.09 -43.56 -16.26
C LEU A 264 -34.20 -43.52 -15.20
N LEU A 265 -35.27 -42.79 -15.46
CA LEU A 265 -36.43 -42.73 -14.57
C LEU A 265 -37.53 -43.69 -15.04
N PRO A 266 -38.17 -44.41 -14.10
CA PRO A 266 -39.36 -45.20 -14.41
C PRO A 266 -40.54 -44.29 -14.76
N HIS A 267 -41.64 -44.92 -15.17
CA HIS A 267 -42.89 -44.22 -15.42
C HIS A 267 -43.51 -43.73 -14.09
N PRO A 268 -44.02 -42.49 -13.98
CA PRO A 268 -44.52 -41.91 -12.72
C PRO A 268 -45.84 -42.52 -12.20
N GLY A 269 -46.49 -43.36 -13.02
CA GLY A 269 -47.75 -44.03 -12.71
C GLY A 269 -48.96 -43.43 -13.46
N ASP A 270 -49.99 -44.25 -13.68
CA ASP A 270 -51.14 -43.90 -14.51
C ASP A 270 -52.00 -42.75 -13.94
N ARG A 271 -51.92 -42.51 -12.63
CA ARG A 271 -52.66 -41.44 -11.95
C ARG A 271 -52.14 -40.05 -12.32
N VAL A 272 -50.82 -39.93 -12.51
CA VAL A 272 -50.12 -38.68 -12.83
C VAL A 272 -50.43 -38.19 -14.25
N ILE A 273 -50.59 -39.11 -15.21
CA ILE A 273 -50.87 -38.79 -16.62
C ILE A 273 -52.34 -38.39 -16.84
N GLY A 274 -53.21 -38.75 -15.90
CA GLY A 274 -54.64 -38.55 -16.00
C GLY A 274 -55.30 -39.66 -16.81
N ASN A 275 -56.40 -40.20 -16.29
CA ASN A 275 -57.19 -41.23 -16.96
C ASN A 275 -58.59 -40.67 -17.25
N LYS A 276 -59.19 -40.98 -18.41
CA LYS A 276 -60.52 -40.45 -18.85
C LYS A 276 -61.65 -40.66 -17.83
N LYS A 277 -61.46 -41.53 -16.83
CA LYS A 277 -62.44 -41.86 -15.78
C LYS A 277 -62.37 -40.95 -14.54
N ASN A 278 -61.26 -40.26 -14.29
CA ASN A 278 -61.10 -39.34 -13.14
C ASN A 278 -60.96 -37.91 -13.65
N GLN A 279 -61.97 -37.07 -13.41
CA GLN A 279 -61.99 -35.65 -13.81
C GLN A 279 -61.19 -34.73 -12.86
N GLN A 280 -60.63 -35.26 -11.77
CA GLN A 280 -59.77 -34.48 -10.87
C GLN A 280 -58.40 -34.28 -11.50
N MET A 281 -58.00 -33.01 -11.61
CA MET A 281 -56.71 -32.60 -12.12
C MET A 281 -55.65 -32.94 -11.05
N TYR A 282 -54.69 -33.78 -11.41
CA TYR A 282 -53.57 -34.13 -10.53
C TYR A 282 -52.81 -32.86 -10.13
N ASP A 283 -52.55 -32.69 -8.83
CA ASP A 283 -51.98 -31.48 -8.22
C ASP A 283 -50.49 -31.61 -7.89
N GLY A 284 -49.86 -32.72 -8.30
CA GLY A 284 -48.42 -32.94 -8.20
C GLY A 284 -47.97 -33.60 -6.91
N ASN A 285 -48.91 -34.01 -6.04
CA ASN A 285 -48.60 -34.69 -4.79
C ASN A 285 -47.86 -36.02 -5.02
N TRP A 286 -46.80 -36.28 -4.27
CA TRP A 286 -45.98 -37.49 -4.49
C TRP A 286 -46.63 -38.77 -3.92
N GLY A 287 -47.67 -38.65 -3.09
CA GLY A 287 -48.39 -39.80 -2.54
C GLY A 287 -49.19 -40.60 -3.59
N GLU A 288 -49.53 -40.01 -4.72
CA GLU A 288 -50.21 -40.67 -5.83
C GLU A 288 -49.28 -41.20 -6.94
N MET A 289 -47.97 -40.99 -6.80
CA MET A 289 -46.96 -41.49 -7.73
C MET A 289 -46.55 -42.92 -7.38
N ASP A 290 -45.95 -43.62 -8.35
CA ASP A 290 -45.35 -44.94 -8.11
C ASP A 290 -44.16 -44.84 -7.13
N GLU A 291 -44.04 -45.80 -6.21
CA GLU A 291 -43.03 -45.77 -5.14
C GLU A 291 -41.61 -45.85 -5.71
N GLU A 292 -41.42 -46.64 -6.77
CA GLU A 292 -40.13 -46.75 -7.47
C GLU A 292 -39.75 -45.42 -8.15
N PHE A 293 -40.73 -44.72 -8.72
CA PHE A 293 -40.50 -43.39 -9.30
C PHE A 293 -40.11 -42.36 -8.25
N VAL A 294 -40.82 -42.32 -7.11
CA VAL A 294 -40.50 -41.38 -6.02
C VAL A 294 -39.09 -41.63 -5.49
N LYS A 295 -38.71 -42.90 -5.32
CA LYS A 295 -37.36 -43.27 -4.87
C LYS A 295 -36.27 -42.78 -5.83
N GLU A 296 -36.40 -43.08 -7.12
CA GLU A 296 -35.40 -42.68 -8.11
C GLU A 296 -35.40 -41.16 -8.35
N LEU A 297 -36.56 -40.51 -8.26
CA LEU A 297 -36.67 -39.05 -8.28
C LEU A 297 -35.91 -38.41 -7.11
N ALA A 298 -36.02 -38.98 -5.90
CA ALA A 298 -35.31 -38.49 -4.73
C ALA A 298 -33.79 -38.52 -4.93
N ILE A 299 -33.29 -39.67 -5.41
CA ILE A 299 -31.85 -39.90 -5.68
C ILE A 299 -31.37 -38.93 -6.77
N LEU A 300 -32.18 -38.72 -7.81
CA LEU A 300 -31.85 -37.81 -8.90
C LEU A 300 -31.71 -36.35 -8.44
N ILE A 301 -32.70 -35.82 -7.73
CA ILE A 301 -32.71 -34.42 -7.29
C ILE A 301 -31.54 -34.16 -6.33
N ASP A 302 -31.32 -35.10 -5.42
CA ASP A 302 -30.20 -35.09 -4.49
C ASP A 302 -28.85 -35.07 -5.24
N HIS A 303 -28.67 -35.90 -6.28
CA HIS A 303 -27.47 -35.88 -7.12
C HIS A 303 -27.26 -34.55 -7.85
N LEU A 304 -28.33 -33.90 -8.33
CA LEU A 304 -28.26 -32.67 -9.11
C LEU A 304 -27.93 -31.44 -8.27
N LEU A 305 -28.44 -31.37 -7.03
CA LEU A 305 -28.49 -30.13 -6.26
C LEU A 305 -27.79 -30.20 -4.91
N LYS A 306 -27.13 -31.32 -4.58
CA LYS A 306 -26.26 -31.42 -3.40
C LYS A 306 -25.12 -30.40 -3.44
N PRO A 307 -24.71 -29.84 -2.28
CA PRO A 307 -23.65 -28.83 -2.21
C PRO A 307 -22.35 -29.25 -2.91
N GLU A 308 -21.95 -30.52 -2.78
CA GLU A 308 -20.72 -31.07 -3.36
C GLU A 308 -20.79 -31.24 -4.89
N ARG A 309 -22.00 -31.19 -5.46
CA ARG A 309 -22.28 -31.38 -6.89
C ARG A 309 -22.61 -30.08 -7.61
N LEU A 310 -22.70 -28.97 -6.90
CA LEU A 310 -22.94 -27.67 -7.51
C LEU A 310 -21.76 -27.27 -8.39
N VAL A 311 -22.05 -27.01 -9.67
CA VAL A 311 -21.04 -26.64 -10.66
C VAL A 311 -21.07 -25.13 -10.88
N LEU A 312 -20.01 -24.44 -10.43
CA LEU A 312 -19.87 -23.00 -10.66
C LEU A 312 -19.70 -22.73 -12.16
N LYS A 313 -20.42 -21.73 -12.69
CA LYS A 313 -20.28 -21.32 -14.09
C LYS A 313 -18.86 -20.85 -14.35
N LYS A 314 -18.22 -21.44 -15.35
CA LYS A 314 -16.89 -21.03 -15.82
C LYS A 314 -16.95 -20.52 -17.25
N VAL A 315 -16.15 -19.50 -17.53
CA VAL A 315 -15.76 -19.10 -18.89
C VAL A 315 -14.24 -19.01 -18.88
N ASN A 316 -13.57 -19.74 -19.78
CA ASN A 316 -12.11 -19.85 -19.80
C ASN A 316 -11.49 -20.29 -18.45
N GLN A 317 -12.11 -21.28 -17.80
CA GLN A 317 -11.77 -21.79 -16.45
C GLN A 317 -11.94 -20.77 -15.29
N ASN A 318 -12.26 -19.52 -15.58
CA ASN A 318 -12.54 -18.50 -14.57
C ASN A 318 -13.98 -18.67 -14.07
N LYS A 319 -14.13 -18.85 -12.76
CA LYS A 319 -15.44 -18.93 -12.10
C LYS A 319 -16.10 -17.55 -12.14
N LEU A 320 -17.28 -17.44 -12.73
CA LEU A 320 -17.98 -16.16 -12.87
C LEU A 320 -18.73 -15.76 -11.60
N GLN A 321 -18.71 -14.47 -11.29
CA GLN A 321 -19.62 -13.84 -10.34
C GLN A 321 -20.98 -13.54 -11.02
N ALA A 322 -22.03 -13.35 -10.22
CA ALA A 322 -23.37 -13.08 -10.73
C ALA A 322 -23.47 -11.80 -11.58
N ALA A 323 -22.76 -10.74 -11.20
CA ALA A 323 -22.71 -9.50 -11.98
C ALA A 323 -22.04 -9.69 -13.35
N GLU A 324 -20.90 -10.40 -13.37
CA GLU A 324 -20.16 -10.73 -14.60
C GLU A 324 -21.02 -11.60 -15.52
N TYR A 325 -21.71 -12.60 -14.94
CA TYR A 325 -22.60 -13.50 -15.66
C TYR A 325 -23.74 -12.79 -16.39
N PHE A 326 -24.39 -11.80 -15.75
CA PHE A 326 -25.41 -10.99 -16.42
C PHE A 326 -24.86 -10.30 -17.67
N GLY A 327 -23.63 -9.78 -17.60
CA GLY A 327 -22.97 -9.14 -18.73
C GLY A 327 -22.77 -10.06 -19.93
N TYR A 328 -22.46 -11.35 -19.71
CA TYR A 328 -22.39 -12.35 -20.80
C TYR A 328 -23.77 -12.73 -21.34
N LEU A 329 -24.72 -12.91 -20.44
CA LEU A 329 -26.09 -13.31 -20.78
C LEU A 329 -26.79 -12.24 -21.63
N ASP A 330 -26.58 -10.96 -21.33
CA ASP A 330 -27.13 -9.84 -22.10
C ASP A 330 -26.60 -9.81 -23.54
N GLU A 331 -25.30 -10.05 -23.73
CA GLU A 331 -24.70 -10.10 -25.07
C GLU A 331 -25.16 -11.32 -25.88
N TYR A 332 -25.26 -12.49 -25.25
CA TYR A 332 -25.82 -13.67 -25.91
C TYR A 332 -27.28 -13.44 -26.30
N PHE A 333 -28.08 -12.81 -25.45
CA PHE A 333 -29.45 -12.45 -25.79
C PHE A 333 -29.51 -11.54 -27.02
N HIS A 334 -28.74 -10.46 -27.07
CA HIS A 334 -28.70 -9.56 -28.23
C HIS A 334 -28.28 -10.25 -29.52
N LEU A 335 -27.30 -11.16 -29.47
CA LEU A 335 -26.86 -11.89 -30.64
C LEU A 335 -27.96 -12.80 -31.22
N PHE A 336 -28.73 -13.44 -30.35
CA PHE A 336 -29.82 -14.33 -30.73
C PHE A 336 -31.12 -13.60 -31.09
N GLN A 337 -31.19 -12.26 -31.02
CA GLN A 337 -32.35 -11.47 -31.50
C GLN A 337 -32.51 -11.46 -33.03
N SER A 338 -31.43 -11.73 -33.78
CA SER A 338 -31.44 -11.72 -35.25
C SER A 338 -32.26 -12.87 -35.87
N GLU A 339 -32.71 -12.69 -37.12
CA GLU A 339 -33.50 -13.69 -37.87
C GLU A 339 -32.69 -14.91 -38.32
N GLU A 340 -31.35 -14.86 -38.27
CA GLU A 340 -30.46 -15.99 -38.58
C GLU A 340 -29.89 -16.62 -37.29
N ILE A 341 -29.58 -17.91 -37.29
CA ILE A 341 -28.87 -18.50 -36.14
C ILE A 341 -27.45 -17.94 -36.21
N PRO A 342 -26.95 -17.28 -35.16
CA PRO A 342 -25.60 -16.71 -35.20
C PRO A 342 -24.60 -17.83 -35.43
N GLU A 343 -23.67 -17.61 -36.36
CA GLU A 343 -22.58 -18.56 -36.58
C GLU A 343 -21.78 -18.75 -35.29
N ALA A 344 -21.35 -19.97 -35.04
CA ALA A 344 -20.54 -20.32 -33.89
C ALA A 344 -19.28 -19.44 -33.73
N LYS A 345 -18.70 -19.00 -34.85
CA LYS A 345 -17.58 -18.05 -34.89
C LYS A 345 -17.95 -16.71 -34.25
N THR A 346 -19.13 -16.16 -34.55
CA THR A 346 -19.61 -14.90 -34.02
C THR A 346 -19.82 -14.96 -32.50
N ILE A 347 -20.38 -16.06 -31.99
CA ILE A 347 -20.53 -16.25 -30.53
C ILE A 347 -19.17 -16.33 -29.85
N TYR A 348 -18.21 -17.01 -30.47
CA TYR A 348 -16.85 -17.10 -29.95
C TYR A 348 -16.18 -15.72 -29.89
N GLU A 349 -16.25 -14.95 -30.99
CA GLU A 349 -15.70 -13.58 -31.06
C GLU A 349 -16.34 -12.66 -30.00
N ILE A 350 -17.65 -12.72 -29.79
CA ILE A 350 -18.34 -11.95 -28.74
C ILE A 350 -17.87 -12.37 -27.35
N THR A 351 -17.72 -13.68 -27.10
CA THR A 351 -17.23 -14.19 -25.81
C THR A 351 -15.80 -13.72 -25.53
N VAL A 352 -14.94 -13.73 -26.56
CA VAL A 352 -13.58 -13.17 -26.52
C VAL A 352 -13.62 -11.70 -26.18
N ASP A 353 -14.40 -10.91 -26.94
CA ASP A 353 -14.49 -9.46 -26.80
C ASP A 353 -14.96 -9.08 -25.39
N LYS A 354 -15.98 -9.78 -24.86
CA LYS A 354 -16.47 -9.54 -23.49
C LYS A 354 -15.45 -9.85 -22.41
N ASN A 355 -14.81 -11.01 -22.52
CA ASN A 355 -13.78 -11.42 -21.57
C ASN A 355 -12.62 -10.41 -21.58
N MET A 356 -12.18 -10.00 -22.77
CA MET A 356 -11.11 -9.02 -22.94
C MET A 356 -11.50 -7.64 -22.42
N ASN A 357 -12.70 -7.14 -22.72
CA ASN A 357 -13.18 -5.86 -22.20
C ASN A 357 -13.27 -5.86 -20.66
N THR A 358 -13.76 -6.95 -20.07
CA THR A 358 -13.82 -7.10 -18.61
C THR A 358 -12.41 -7.08 -17.99
N LEU A 359 -11.44 -7.75 -18.64
CA LEU A 359 -10.05 -7.70 -18.22
C LEU A 359 -9.45 -6.29 -18.36
N ILE A 360 -9.74 -5.58 -19.45
CA ILE A 360 -9.31 -4.20 -19.67
C ILE A 360 -9.86 -3.28 -18.58
N ASP A 361 -11.15 -3.41 -18.25
CA ASP A 361 -11.77 -2.61 -17.21
C ASP A 361 -11.12 -2.89 -15.85
N SER A 362 -10.86 -4.16 -15.50
CA SER A 362 -10.13 -4.49 -14.28
C SER A 362 -8.71 -3.92 -14.24
N CYS A 363 -7.98 -3.96 -15.35
CA CYS A 363 -6.62 -3.39 -15.44
C CYS A 363 -6.66 -1.86 -15.34
N TYR A 364 -7.67 -1.24 -15.95
CA TYR A 364 -7.90 0.20 -15.90
C TYR A 364 -8.27 0.66 -14.48
N ASP A 365 -9.16 -0.06 -13.80
CA ASP A 365 -9.57 0.25 -12.43
C ASP A 365 -8.37 0.16 -11.47
N GLN A 366 -7.50 -0.85 -11.64
CA GLN A 366 -6.25 -0.95 -10.87
C GLN A 366 -5.34 0.26 -11.12
N TYR A 367 -5.19 0.68 -12.38
CA TYR A 367 -4.39 1.87 -12.73
C TYR A 367 -4.93 3.14 -12.05
N VAL A 368 -6.25 3.36 -12.09
CA VAL A 368 -6.89 4.53 -11.45
C VAL A 368 -6.73 4.48 -9.93
N GLN A 369 -6.90 3.30 -9.30
CA GLN A 369 -6.71 3.13 -7.87
C GLN A 369 -5.27 3.45 -7.43
N ASN A 370 -4.27 2.98 -8.18
CA ASN A 370 -2.87 3.25 -7.87
C ASN A 370 -2.55 4.74 -7.97
N ILE A 371 -3.10 5.46 -8.95
CA ILE A 371 -2.95 6.93 -9.04
C ILE A 371 -3.56 7.61 -7.82
N PHE A 372 -4.80 7.27 -7.48
CA PHE A 372 -5.51 7.88 -6.36
C PHE A 372 -4.78 7.69 -5.02
N GLN A 373 -4.21 6.51 -4.78
CA GLN A 373 -3.45 6.22 -3.56
C GLN A 373 -2.13 7.01 -3.45
N ASN A 374 -1.55 7.44 -4.57
CA ASN A 374 -0.28 8.16 -4.61
C ASN A 374 -0.45 9.68 -4.84
N GLU A 375 -1.69 10.18 -4.95
CA GLU A 375 -1.98 11.57 -5.29
C GLU A 375 -1.44 12.56 -4.23
N GLU A 376 -1.52 12.20 -2.95
CA GLU A 376 -1.03 13.04 -1.84
C GLU A 376 0.51 13.18 -1.80
N LEU A 377 1.24 12.32 -2.52
CA LEU A 377 2.71 12.30 -2.52
C LEU A 377 3.33 13.16 -3.62
N ILE A 378 2.51 13.82 -4.45
CA ILE A 378 2.95 14.56 -5.63
C ILE A 378 3.18 16.03 -5.28
N GLU A 379 4.45 16.44 -5.28
CA GLU A 379 4.88 17.83 -5.08
C GLU A 379 5.52 18.43 -6.34
N THR A 380 5.96 17.61 -7.29
CA THR A 380 6.66 18.05 -8.50
C THR A 380 6.10 17.41 -9.77
N SER A 381 6.33 18.07 -10.91
CA SER A 381 5.90 17.57 -12.23
C SER A 381 6.56 16.22 -12.58
N ASP A 382 7.83 15.99 -12.18
CA ASP A 382 8.53 14.73 -12.45
C ASP A 382 7.88 13.53 -11.74
N GLN A 383 7.33 13.73 -10.54
CA GLN A 383 6.66 12.68 -9.77
C GLN A 383 5.37 12.21 -10.44
N ILE A 384 4.64 13.10 -11.14
CA ILE A 384 3.45 12.75 -11.91
C ILE A 384 3.79 11.69 -12.98
N VAL A 385 4.89 11.89 -13.70
CA VAL A 385 5.35 10.99 -14.75
C VAL A 385 5.78 9.63 -14.17
N ILE A 386 6.42 9.65 -13.00
CA ILE A 386 6.85 8.43 -12.29
C ILE A 386 5.63 7.61 -11.85
N VAL A 387 4.68 8.24 -11.14
CA VAL A 387 3.45 7.58 -10.65
C VAL A 387 2.64 7.00 -11.80
N HIS A 388 2.52 7.74 -12.92
CA HIS A 388 1.90 7.22 -14.14
C HIS A 388 2.62 5.98 -14.66
N ARG A 389 3.95 6.03 -14.80
CA ARG A 389 4.74 4.92 -15.37
C ARG A 389 4.64 3.67 -14.50
N MET A 390 4.72 3.81 -13.18
CA MET A 390 4.56 2.71 -12.22
C MET A 390 3.17 2.09 -12.35
N SER A 391 2.12 2.92 -12.21
CA SER A 391 0.72 2.45 -12.28
C SER A 391 0.40 1.77 -13.62
N LYS A 392 0.93 2.31 -14.73
CA LYS A 392 0.79 1.73 -16.07
C LYS A 392 1.48 0.38 -16.20
N ASN A 393 2.67 0.22 -15.62
CA ASN A 393 3.39 -1.05 -15.63
C ASN A 393 2.64 -2.13 -14.84
N ASP A 394 2.06 -1.78 -13.68
CA ASP A 394 1.27 -2.70 -12.87
C ASP A 394 0.03 -3.19 -13.64
N ALA A 395 -0.71 -2.27 -14.26
CA ALA A 395 -1.87 -2.63 -15.09
C ALA A 395 -1.48 -3.53 -16.28
N LEU A 396 -0.34 -3.25 -16.94
CA LEU A 396 0.18 -4.09 -18.02
C LEU A 396 0.68 -5.45 -17.53
N LEU A 397 1.20 -5.54 -16.30
CA LEU A 397 1.59 -6.80 -15.68
C LEU A 397 0.36 -7.66 -15.37
N LEU A 398 -0.70 -7.06 -14.81
CA LEU A 398 -1.98 -7.75 -14.61
C LEU A 398 -2.53 -8.28 -15.94
N TYR A 399 -2.53 -7.46 -16.99
CA TYR A 399 -2.97 -7.87 -18.32
C TYR A 399 -2.14 -9.02 -18.91
N LYS A 400 -0.82 -9.04 -18.68
CA LYS A 400 0.07 -10.11 -19.16
C LYS A 400 -0.10 -11.42 -18.40
N THR A 401 -0.32 -11.35 -17.10
CA THR A 401 -0.42 -12.52 -16.21
C THR A 401 -1.81 -13.16 -16.22
N SER A 402 -2.84 -12.40 -16.60
CA SER A 402 -4.21 -12.88 -16.69
C SER A 402 -4.41 -13.87 -17.84
N LYS A 403 -5.27 -14.87 -17.61
CA LYS A 403 -5.69 -15.84 -18.64
C LYS A 403 -6.58 -15.17 -19.69
N LYS A 404 -6.19 -15.28 -20.95
CA LYS A 404 -6.81 -14.59 -22.10
C LYS A 404 -7.44 -15.58 -23.07
N MET A 405 -8.51 -15.16 -23.75
CA MET A 405 -9.18 -15.91 -24.83
C MET A 405 -8.95 -15.17 -26.14
N GLY A 406 -8.75 -15.86 -27.26
CA GLY A 406 -8.54 -15.22 -28.56
C GLY A 406 -7.09 -15.31 -29.04
N ASN A 407 -6.95 -15.21 -30.36
CA ASN A 407 -5.67 -15.26 -31.06
C ASN A 407 -4.76 -14.06 -30.73
N LYS A 408 -3.50 -14.12 -31.19
CA LYS A 408 -2.51 -13.03 -31.03
C LYS A 408 -2.98 -11.68 -31.61
N ASN A 409 -3.84 -11.68 -32.63
CA ASN A 409 -4.34 -10.43 -33.22
C ASN A 409 -5.35 -9.73 -32.31
N HIS A 410 -6.22 -10.49 -31.63
CA HIS A 410 -7.10 -9.96 -30.60
C HIS A 410 -6.30 -9.40 -29.42
N ASP A 411 -5.29 -10.13 -28.94
CA ASP A 411 -4.44 -9.66 -27.83
C ASP A 411 -3.74 -8.33 -28.16
N LEU A 412 -3.27 -8.15 -29.40
CA LEU A 412 -2.69 -6.87 -29.85
C LEU A 412 -3.73 -5.74 -29.87
N LYS A 413 -4.89 -5.97 -30.47
CA LYS A 413 -5.98 -4.97 -30.55
C LYS A 413 -6.42 -4.51 -29.15
N PHE A 414 -6.61 -5.44 -28.21
CA PHE A 414 -7.07 -5.13 -26.87
C PHE A 414 -5.99 -4.49 -25.99
N LYS A 415 -4.72 -4.85 -26.21
CA LYS A 415 -3.60 -4.15 -25.60
C LYS A 415 -3.50 -2.68 -26.06
N ASP A 416 -3.78 -2.42 -27.33
CA ASP A 416 -3.81 -1.05 -27.87
C ASP A 416 -4.98 -0.26 -27.27
N ILE A 417 -6.16 -0.87 -27.12
CA ILE A 417 -7.33 -0.25 -26.46
C ILE A 417 -7.01 0.09 -24.99
N LEU A 418 -6.42 -0.84 -24.22
CA LEU A 418 -6.01 -0.58 -22.84
C LEU A 418 -5.01 0.58 -22.76
N SER A 419 -4.03 0.58 -23.66
CA SER A 419 -3.01 1.64 -23.72
C SER A 419 -3.64 2.98 -24.03
N LEU A 420 -4.56 3.06 -25.00
CA LEU A 420 -5.29 4.29 -25.33
C LEU A 420 -6.11 4.81 -24.14
N LYS A 421 -6.87 3.93 -23.46
CA LYS A 421 -7.70 4.29 -22.30
C LYS A 421 -6.85 4.86 -21.14
N ILE A 422 -5.67 4.27 -20.90
CA ILE A 422 -4.70 4.77 -19.90
C ILE A 422 -4.12 6.13 -20.32
N GLU A 423 -3.73 6.31 -21.58
CA GLU A 423 -3.16 7.56 -22.09
C GLU A 423 -4.18 8.72 -22.08
N GLU A 424 -5.45 8.45 -22.41
CA GLU A 424 -6.52 9.45 -22.33
C GLU A 424 -6.75 9.93 -20.90
N TYR A 425 -6.81 9.00 -19.94
CA TYR A 425 -6.91 9.36 -18.52
C TYR A 425 -5.67 10.13 -18.05
N TYR A 426 -4.47 9.68 -18.43
CA TYR A 426 -3.21 10.33 -18.07
C TYR A 426 -3.17 11.80 -18.54
N LYS A 427 -3.60 12.09 -19.78
CA LYS A 427 -3.66 13.48 -20.28
C LYS A 427 -4.61 14.36 -19.46
N SER A 428 -5.79 13.84 -19.13
CA SER A 428 -6.75 14.56 -18.31
C SER A 428 -6.21 14.82 -16.89
N TRP A 429 -5.60 13.81 -16.30
CA TRP A 429 -5.01 13.89 -14.96
C TRP A 429 -3.79 14.80 -14.90
N LEU A 430 -2.91 14.77 -15.92
CA LEU A 430 -1.73 15.63 -16.04
C LEU A 430 -2.13 17.11 -16.04
N ASN A 431 -3.09 17.50 -16.88
CA ASN A 431 -3.57 18.88 -16.96
C ASN A 431 -4.13 19.38 -15.61
N THR A 432 -4.89 18.53 -14.93
CA THR A 432 -5.48 18.83 -13.63
C THR A 432 -4.39 18.98 -12.57
N SER A 433 -3.45 18.05 -12.53
CA SER A 433 -2.36 18.02 -11.56
C SER A 433 -1.37 19.18 -11.73
N GLU A 434 -1.01 19.53 -12.97
CA GLU A 434 -0.15 20.70 -13.24
C GLU A 434 -0.81 22.03 -12.84
N THR A 435 -2.13 22.12 -12.96
CA THR A 435 -2.88 23.31 -12.51
C THR A 435 -2.83 23.42 -11.00
N ASN A 436 -3.10 22.31 -10.29
CA ASN A 436 -3.03 22.25 -8.83
C ASN A 436 -1.63 22.58 -8.31
N LEU A 437 -0.57 22.07 -8.96
CA LEU A 437 0.82 22.36 -8.58
C LEU A 437 1.17 23.85 -8.69
N LYS A 438 0.71 24.53 -9.76
CA LYS A 438 0.91 25.99 -9.92
C LYS A 438 0.22 26.78 -8.81
N GLU A 439 -1.00 26.40 -8.45
CA GLU A 439 -1.73 27.04 -7.36
C GLU A 439 -1.00 26.85 -6.01
N ILE A 440 -0.47 25.65 -5.75
CA ILE A 440 0.33 25.36 -4.55
C ILE A 440 1.62 26.20 -4.54
N GLU A 441 2.33 26.30 -5.66
CA GLU A 441 3.54 27.13 -5.78
C GLU A 441 3.24 28.61 -5.54
N GLU A 442 2.16 29.15 -6.11
CA GLU A 442 1.72 30.53 -5.87
C GLU A 442 1.41 30.79 -4.39
N GLN A 443 0.75 29.84 -3.72
CA GLN A 443 0.48 29.93 -2.27
C GLN A 443 1.77 29.88 -1.44
N LYS A 444 2.70 28.98 -1.79
CA LYS A 444 4.03 28.90 -1.15
C LYS A 444 4.80 30.22 -1.31
N GLU A 445 4.77 30.82 -2.50
CA GLU A 445 5.46 32.10 -2.75
C GLU A 445 4.84 33.27 -1.98
N LYS A 446 3.50 33.37 -1.94
CA LYS A 446 2.79 34.37 -1.10
C LYS A 446 3.16 34.24 0.37
N THR A 447 3.23 33.02 0.88
CA THR A 447 3.60 32.74 2.28
C THR A 447 5.05 33.12 2.57
N ARG A 448 5.98 32.82 1.65
CA ARG A 448 7.39 33.23 1.77
C ARG A 448 7.54 34.76 1.80
N LYS A 449 6.85 35.50 0.93
CA LYS A 449 6.87 36.98 0.93
C LYS A 449 6.38 37.55 2.25
N LEU A 450 5.24 37.06 2.76
CA LEU A 450 4.70 37.49 4.05
C LEU A 450 5.66 37.21 5.22
N PHE A 451 6.34 36.06 5.21
CA PHE A 451 7.34 35.73 6.22
C PHE A 451 8.56 36.66 6.14
N GLN A 452 9.02 36.98 4.93
CA GLN A 452 10.16 37.86 4.70
C GLN A 452 9.88 39.31 5.13
N GLU A 453 8.69 39.85 4.81
CA GLU A 453 8.24 41.16 5.29
C GLU A 453 8.18 41.23 6.82
N LYS A 454 7.67 40.17 7.47
CA LYS A 454 7.61 40.08 8.92
C LYS A 454 9.00 40.05 9.56
N HIS A 455 9.96 39.36 8.94
CA HIS A 455 11.33 39.29 9.41
C HIS A 455 12.06 40.64 9.27
N GLU A 456 11.88 41.35 8.15
CA GLU A 456 12.44 42.70 7.96
C GLU A 456 11.92 43.69 9.00
N TYR A 457 10.62 43.65 9.31
CA TYR A 457 10.03 44.48 10.36
C TYR A 457 10.64 44.21 11.74
N GLN A 458 10.91 42.94 12.07
CA GLN A 458 11.55 42.59 13.35
C GLN A 458 13.00 43.08 13.45
N LEU A 459 13.77 42.99 12.36
CA LEU A 459 15.12 43.54 12.32
C LEU A 459 15.12 45.06 12.54
N GLN A 460 14.18 45.77 11.88
CA GLN A 460 14.06 47.22 12.01
C GLN A 460 13.75 47.63 13.46
N MET A 461 12.87 46.90 14.16
CA MET A 461 12.61 47.16 15.58
C MET A 461 13.85 46.97 16.48
N ILE A 462 14.68 45.97 16.19
CA ILE A 462 15.91 45.71 16.96
C ILE A 462 16.93 46.85 16.75
N ASP A 463 17.07 47.32 15.52
CA ASP A 463 17.97 48.44 15.21
C ASP A 463 17.52 49.74 15.90
N ASP A 464 16.21 50.02 15.92
CA ASP A 464 15.63 51.16 16.62
C ASP A 464 15.85 51.07 18.15
N GLU A 465 15.64 49.89 18.76
CA GLU A 465 15.91 49.66 20.19
C GLU A 465 17.39 49.84 20.55
N LYS A 466 18.30 49.37 19.69
CA LYS A 466 19.74 49.51 19.88
C LYS A 466 20.18 50.97 19.81
N ALA A 467 19.64 51.74 18.88
CA ALA A 467 19.94 53.17 18.75
C ALA A 467 19.53 53.96 20.02
N ALA A 468 18.35 53.67 20.58
CA ALA A 468 17.89 54.30 21.82
C ALA A 468 18.80 53.96 23.02
N LEU A 469 19.27 52.72 23.12
CA LEU A 469 20.21 52.27 24.16
C LEU A 469 21.57 52.96 24.07
N GLU A 470 22.09 53.15 22.85
CA GLU A 470 23.35 53.87 22.62
C GLU A 470 23.26 55.35 23.02
N GLU A 471 22.10 55.99 22.81
CA GLU A 471 21.84 57.36 23.23
C GLU A 471 21.80 57.50 24.76
N MET A 472 21.08 56.61 25.46
CA MET A 472 21.05 56.56 26.93
C MET A 472 22.44 56.33 27.54
N LEU A 473 23.28 55.49 26.92
CA LEU A 473 24.65 55.24 27.36
C LEU A 473 25.51 56.51 27.29
N LYS A 474 25.38 57.31 26.22
CA LYS A 474 26.10 58.58 26.08
C LYS A 474 25.69 59.59 27.15
N GLU A 475 24.40 59.69 27.46
CA GLU A 475 23.91 60.58 28.52
C GLU A 475 24.51 60.19 29.88
N MET A 476 24.46 58.90 30.22
CA MET A 476 25.02 58.38 31.47
C MET A 476 26.54 58.59 31.58
N GLU A 477 27.29 58.43 30.49
CA GLU A 477 28.73 58.70 30.47
C GLU A 477 29.04 60.19 30.71
N SER A 478 28.21 61.08 30.18
CA SER A 478 28.36 62.53 30.39
C SER A 478 28.07 62.94 31.84
N GLU A 479 27.05 62.36 32.46
CA GLU A 479 26.72 62.59 33.87
C GLU A 479 27.84 62.10 34.79
N ASN A 480 28.33 60.89 34.57
CA ASN A 480 29.42 60.30 35.36
C ASN A 480 30.69 61.16 35.30
N LYS A 481 31.03 61.69 34.12
CA LYS A 481 32.17 62.61 33.97
C LYS A 481 32.00 63.87 34.81
N SER A 482 30.79 64.44 34.84
CA SER A 482 30.49 65.62 35.67
C SER A 482 30.57 65.34 37.18
N ILE A 483 30.22 64.12 37.60
CA ILE A 483 30.30 63.69 39.01
C ILE A 483 31.77 63.57 39.42
N ILE A 484 32.60 62.91 38.61
CA ILE A 484 34.04 62.75 38.87
C ILE A 484 34.73 64.11 38.99
N GLU A 485 34.44 65.06 38.10
CA GLU A 485 35.02 66.41 38.15
C GLU A 485 34.63 67.18 39.42
N ARG A 486 33.39 67.02 39.90
CA ARG A 486 32.94 67.63 41.17
C ARG A 486 33.65 67.03 42.37
N GLU A 487 33.82 65.71 42.42
CA GLU A 487 34.48 65.03 43.53
C GLU A 487 35.97 65.38 43.62
N GLU A 488 36.67 65.45 42.49
CA GLU A 488 38.09 65.86 42.45
C GLU A 488 38.30 67.29 42.97
N LYS A 489 37.40 68.21 42.62
CA LYS A 489 37.45 69.59 43.09
C LYS A 489 37.26 69.68 44.61
N LEU A 490 36.28 68.95 45.14
CA LEU A 490 35.97 68.92 46.57
C LEU A 490 37.11 68.28 47.39
N TYR A 491 37.81 67.32 46.80
CA TYR A 491 38.99 66.69 47.40
C TYR A 491 40.18 67.66 47.48
N LYS A 492 40.46 68.42 46.41
CA LYS A 492 41.53 69.44 46.40
C LYS A 492 41.30 70.54 47.44
N GLU A 493 40.07 71.04 47.58
CA GLU A 493 39.73 72.07 48.58
C GLU A 493 39.91 71.60 50.02
N LYS A 494 39.64 70.31 50.32
CA LYS A 494 39.86 69.73 51.64
C LYS A 494 41.35 69.67 52.01
N ILE A 495 42.22 69.29 51.06
CA ILE A 495 43.66 69.23 51.28
C ILE A 495 44.23 70.63 51.56
N GLU A 496 43.79 71.63 50.81
CA GLU A 496 44.28 73.00 50.96
C GLU A 496 43.90 73.63 52.30
N LYS A 497 42.67 73.38 52.79
CA LYS A 497 42.23 73.78 54.14
C LYS A 497 43.04 73.11 55.26
N GLU A 498 43.36 71.84 55.12
CA GLU A 498 44.21 71.12 56.08
C GLU A 498 45.63 71.70 56.11
N LYS A 499 46.22 71.98 54.94
CA LYS A 499 47.56 72.57 54.82
C LYS A 499 47.66 73.93 55.52
N LEU A 500 46.66 74.81 55.32
CA LEU A 500 46.57 76.13 55.97
C LEU A 500 46.46 76.04 57.50
N LYS A 501 45.72 75.06 58.02
CA LYS A 501 45.62 74.82 59.47
C LYS A 501 46.96 74.41 60.06
N VAL A 502 47.71 73.54 59.39
CA VAL A 502 49.03 73.10 59.85
C VAL A 502 50.03 74.25 59.84
N GLU A 503 50.07 75.05 58.78
CA GLU A 503 50.95 76.23 58.70
C GLU A 503 50.68 77.26 59.81
N SER A 504 49.41 77.48 60.17
CA SER A 504 49.04 78.39 61.25
C SER A 504 49.54 77.92 62.63
N ARG A 505 49.54 76.60 62.87
CA ARG A 505 50.03 76.00 64.12
C ARG A 505 51.54 76.11 64.24
N ILE A 506 52.27 75.88 63.15
CA ILE A 506 53.73 76.00 63.12
C ILE A 506 54.16 77.45 63.35
N LYS A 507 53.52 78.42 62.70
CA LYS A 507 53.80 79.85 62.93
C LYS A 507 53.57 80.29 64.38
N LYS A 508 52.56 79.73 65.04
CA LYS A 508 52.28 80.03 66.46
C LYS A 508 53.36 79.50 67.39
N ALA A 509 53.81 78.25 67.17
CA ALA A 509 54.89 77.64 67.94
C ALA A 509 56.24 78.35 67.79
N ILE A 510 56.57 78.82 66.57
CA ILE A 510 57.81 79.60 66.34
C ILE A 510 57.78 80.91 67.14
N LYS A 511 56.63 81.60 67.17
CA LYS A 511 56.49 82.87 67.88
C LYS A 511 56.58 82.73 69.40
N GLU A 512 56.11 81.61 69.94
CA GLU A 512 56.24 81.28 71.37
C GLU A 512 57.71 81.00 71.74
N LEU A 513 58.47 80.30 70.87
CA LEU A 513 59.90 80.06 71.06
C LEU A 513 60.76 81.34 70.96
N GLU A 514 60.40 82.27 70.07
CA GLU A 514 61.07 83.58 69.96
C GLU A 514 60.93 84.41 71.25
N ILE A 515 59.76 84.34 71.91
CA ILE A 515 59.51 85.03 73.20
C ILE A 515 60.34 84.40 74.32
N GLU A 516 60.46 83.07 74.36
CA GLU A 516 61.29 82.38 75.35
C GLU A 516 62.78 82.68 75.16
N MET A 517 63.25 82.76 73.91
CA MET A 517 64.64 83.16 73.62
C MET A 517 64.95 84.60 74.07
N GLU A 518 64.01 85.53 73.91
CA GLU A 518 64.22 86.93 74.29
C GLU A 518 64.20 87.11 75.82
N ASN A 519 63.34 86.38 76.53
CA ASN A 519 63.35 86.32 78.00
C ASN A 519 64.67 85.72 78.54
N CYS A 520 65.24 84.75 77.82
CA CYS A 520 66.53 84.16 78.17
C CYS A 520 67.68 85.18 78.02
N LYS A 521 67.67 86.04 77.00
CA LYS A 521 68.66 87.13 76.84
C LYS A 521 68.60 88.15 77.98
N ILE A 522 67.41 88.49 78.48
CA ILE A 522 67.23 89.47 79.56
C ILE A 522 67.74 88.93 80.91
N SER A 523 67.60 87.63 81.18
CA SER A 523 68.20 87.00 82.37
C SER A 523 69.73 86.94 82.30
N ILE A 524 70.32 86.84 81.11
CA ILE A 524 71.79 86.83 80.90
C ILE A 524 72.41 88.21 81.17
N GLU A 525 71.67 89.30 81.04
CA GLU A 525 72.19 90.68 81.19
C GLU A 525 72.26 91.17 82.65
N LYS A 526 71.63 90.47 83.61
CA LYS A 526 71.55 90.90 85.02
C LYS A 526 72.57 90.31 85.99
N GLU A 527 73.34 89.28 85.62
CA GLU A 527 74.28 88.63 86.54
C GLU A 527 75.71 88.54 85.98
N LYS A 528 76.39 89.68 85.97
CA LYS A 528 77.86 89.76 85.91
C LYS A 528 78.45 89.50 87.30
N THR A 529 78.97 88.30 87.53
CA THR A 529 80.36 87.97 87.95
C THR A 529 80.44 86.71 88.83
N THR A 530 81.34 85.81 88.41
CA THR A 530 81.99 84.74 89.20
C THR A 530 81.26 83.39 89.35
N THR A 531 81.31 82.53 88.33
CA THR A 531 82.00 81.20 88.38
C THR A 531 81.66 80.35 87.14
N THR A 532 82.42 80.57 86.07
CA THR A 532 82.34 79.94 84.73
C THR A 532 82.87 78.50 84.70
N LYS A 533 82.39 77.62 85.59
CA LYS A 533 82.66 76.17 85.48
C LYS A 533 81.44 75.28 85.72
N LYS A 534 80.50 75.68 86.58
CA LYS A 534 79.23 74.93 86.77
C LYS A 534 78.22 75.14 85.63
N LEU A 535 78.27 76.30 84.99
CA LEU A 535 77.42 76.68 83.84
C LEU A 535 77.69 75.87 82.55
N TYR A 536 78.92 75.37 82.36
CA TYR A 536 79.24 74.55 81.18
C TYR A 536 78.69 73.14 81.28
N GLU A 537 78.65 72.57 82.50
CA GLU A 537 78.10 71.23 82.75
C GLU A 537 76.57 71.21 82.64
N GLU A 538 75.88 72.28 83.07
CA GLU A 538 74.42 72.37 82.99
C GLU A 538 73.92 72.68 81.56
N LYS A 539 74.65 73.53 80.81
CA LYS A 539 74.40 73.74 79.38
C LYS A 539 74.51 72.43 78.59
N HIS A 540 75.55 71.63 78.86
CA HIS A 540 75.74 70.35 78.17
C HIS A 540 74.65 69.33 78.55
N ARG A 541 74.12 69.39 79.78
CA ARG A 541 72.98 68.55 80.21
C ARG A 541 71.70 68.92 79.46
N LEU A 542 71.41 70.22 79.35
CA LEU A 542 70.23 70.72 78.64
C LEU A 542 70.33 70.48 77.12
N GLU A 543 71.53 70.55 76.53
CA GLU A 543 71.75 70.21 75.12
C GLU A 543 71.47 68.72 74.85
N GLN A 544 71.88 67.82 75.77
CA GLN A 544 71.54 66.39 75.66
C GLN A 544 70.04 66.12 75.84
N GLU A 545 69.35 66.80 76.77
CA GLU A 545 67.90 66.67 76.92
C GLU A 545 67.13 67.21 75.70
N LEU A 546 67.60 68.31 75.10
CA LEU A 546 67.00 68.88 73.89
C LEU A 546 67.18 67.94 72.69
N GLU A 547 68.32 67.26 72.59
CA GLU A 547 68.59 66.28 71.54
C GLU A 547 67.72 65.02 71.71
N ILE A 548 67.55 64.52 72.94
CA ILE A 548 66.62 63.42 73.25
C ILE A 548 65.17 63.82 72.92
N LEU A 549 64.75 65.05 73.25
CA LEU A 549 63.40 65.54 72.93
C LEU A 549 63.17 65.73 71.42
N LYS A 550 64.16 66.24 70.68
CA LYS A 550 64.10 66.32 69.20
C LYS A 550 63.98 64.93 68.58
N THR A 551 64.78 63.97 69.06
CA THR A 551 64.74 62.59 68.57
C THR A 551 63.37 61.95 68.86
N ASN A 552 62.80 62.16 70.05
CA ASN A 552 61.46 61.67 70.39
C ASN A 552 60.35 62.34 69.55
N ALA A 553 60.47 63.64 69.23
CA ALA A 553 59.54 64.35 68.36
C ALA A 553 59.61 63.86 66.90
N GLU A 554 60.80 63.57 66.39
CA GLU A 554 61.02 62.97 65.06
C GLU A 554 60.44 61.55 64.99
N VAL A 555 60.60 60.75 66.04
CA VAL A 555 59.98 59.42 66.15
C VAL A 555 58.45 59.52 66.17
N GLN A 556 57.85 60.46 66.91
CA GLN A 556 56.40 60.66 66.92
C GLN A 556 55.86 61.19 65.57
N LEU A 557 56.62 62.04 64.87
CA LEU A 557 56.30 62.47 63.50
C LEU A 557 56.38 61.31 62.51
N ALA A 558 57.37 60.42 62.66
CA ALA A 558 57.49 59.22 61.84
C ALA A 558 56.38 58.19 62.13
N GLU A 559 55.96 58.01 63.38
CA GLU A 559 54.82 57.15 63.75
C GLU A 559 53.49 57.69 63.23
N LYS A 560 53.25 59.00 63.33
CA LYS A 560 52.07 59.64 62.71
C LYS A 560 52.10 59.57 61.20
N GLY A 561 53.28 59.71 60.58
CA GLY A 561 53.48 59.48 59.14
C GLY A 561 53.09 58.06 58.72
N ARG A 562 53.53 57.04 59.47
CA ARG A 562 53.12 55.64 59.24
C ARG A 562 51.62 55.40 59.45
N GLN A 563 50.98 56.07 60.40
CA GLN A 563 49.52 55.98 60.56
C GLN A 563 48.76 56.61 59.39
N ILE A 564 49.23 57.74 58.85
CA ILE A 564 48.64 58.37 57.67
C ILE A 564 48.85 57.49 56.42
N ASP A 565 50.04 56.92 56.24
CA ASP A 565 50.33 56.00 55.14
C ASP A 565 49.49 54.71 55.23
N ASN A 566 49.27 54.18 56.44
CA ASN A 566 48.38 53.03 56.64
C ASN A 566 46.91 53.34 56.30
N VAL A 567 46.41 54.54 56.64
CA VAL A 567 45.06 54.98 56.25
C VAL A 567 44.97 55.22 54.74
N LYS A 568 46.03 55.76 54.13
CA LYS A 568 46.13 55.96 52.67
C LYS A 568 46.13 54.62 51.94
N ILE A 569 46.93 53.65 52.37
CA ILE A 569 46.95 52.29 51.82
C ILE A 569 45.59 51.59 52.01
N SER A 570 44.92 51.80 53.15
CA SER A 570 43.58 51.26 53.39
C SER A 570 42.54 51.83 52.43
N LYS A 571 42.52 53.15 52.22
CA LYS A 571 41.60 53.81 51.28
C LYS A 571 41.94 53.51 49.82
N ASP A 572 43.22 53.45 49.48
CA ASP A 572 43.67 53.09 48.12
C ASP A 572 43.27 51.64 47.81
N ARG A 573 43.30 50.72 48.78
CA ARG A 573 42.76 49.36 48.64
C ARG A 573 41.23 49.36 48.44
N GLU A 574 40.49 50.21 49.13
CA GLU A 574 39.03 50.34 48.98
C GLU A 574 38.64 50.92 47.61
N VAL A 575 39.35 51.96 47.15
CA VAL A 575 39.17 52.56 45.82
C VAL A 575 39.59 51.58 44.73
N LEU A 576 40.68 50.83 44.93
CA LEU A 576 41.09 49.77 44.01
C LEU A 576 40.06 48.64 43.98
N ALA A 577 39.48 48.24 45.12
CA ALA A 577 38.41 47.24 45.18
C ALA A 577 37.14 47.71 44.48
N LEU A 578 36.77 48.99 44.62
CA LEU A 578 35.62 49.59 43.91
C LEU A 578 35.87 49.68 42.40
N ARG A 579 37.05 50.14 41.97
CA ARG A 579 37.46 50.14 40.55
C ARG A 579 37.52 48.72 39.97
N THR A 580 37.99 47.75 40.73
CA THR A 580 38.02 46.34 40.32
C THR A 580 36.60 45.78 40.22
N LYS A 581 35.69 46.14 41.14
CA LYS A 581 34.27 45.75 41.09
C LYS A 581 33.55 46.38 39.89
N GLU A 582 33.82 47.64 39.60
CA GLU A 582 33.24 48.35 38.45
C GLU A 582 33.82 47.84 37.12
N GLN A 583 35.12 47.56 37.07
CA GLN A 583 35.79 46.95 35.92
C GLN A 583 35.30 45.51 35.71
N ASN A 584 35.11 44.71 36.76
CA ASN A 584 34.52 43.38 36.69
C ASN A 584 33.05 43.42 36.27
N ASN A 585 32.27 44.43 36.70
CA ASN A 585 30.90 44.62 36.25
C ASN A 585 30.85 45.05 34.77
N ARG A 586 31.79 45.89 34.31
CA ARG A 586 31.94 46.24 32.89
C ARG A 586 32.39 45.05 32.03
N ILE A 587 33.28 44.21 32.56
CA ILE A 587 33.71 42.97 31.91
C ILE A 587 32.54 42.00 31.87
N ALA A 588 31.82 41.78 32.98
CA ALA A 588 30.64 40.92 33.02
C ALA A 588 29.49 41.42 32.12
N ALA A 589 29.28 42.73 32.01
CA ALA A 589 28.30 43.30 31.07
C ALA A 589 28.74 43.13 29.61
N LYS A 590 30.04 43.29 29.31
CA LYS A 590 30.60 42.99 27.99
C LYS A 590 30.57 41.50 27.66
N GLU A 591 30.82 40.63 28.64
CA GLU A 591 30.74 39.17 28.50
C GLU A 591 29.30 38.71 28.34
N ALA A 592 28.34 39.30 29.05
CA ALA A 592 26.92 39.01 28.87
C ALA A 592 26.39 39.52 27.52
N GLU A 593 26.84 40.69 27.06
CA GLU A 593 26.52 41.19 25.71
C GLU A 593 27.21 40.34 24.64
N GLN A 594 28.45 39.90 24.86
CA GLN A 594 29.17 38.98 23.99
C GLN A 594 28.49 37.61 23.96
N GLU A 595 28.03 37.07 25.10
CA GLU A 595 27.26 35.82 25.18
C GLU A 595 25.90 35.97 24.51
N ARG A 596 25.25 37.14 24.59
CA ARG A 596 23.98 37.41 23.92
C ARG A 596 24.18 37.56 22.41
N GLN A 597 25.23 38.23 21.96
CA GLN A 597 25.63 38.32 20.56
C GLN A 597 26.12 36.98 20.03
N ASP A 598 26.79 36.16 20.84
CA ASP A 598 27.23 34.81 20.50
C ASP A 598 26.04 33.84 20.52
N ALA A 599 25.04 34.03 21.37
CA ALA A 599 23.80 33.27 21.36
C ALA A 599 22.90 33.65 20.17
N ILE A 600 22.86 34.93 19.79
CA ILE A 600 22.19 35.40 18.57
C ILE A 600 22.97 34.91 17.35
N LYS A 601 24.31 35.01 17.33
CA LYS A 601 25.14 34.40 16.29
C LYS A 601 25.01 32.89 16.26
N LYS A 602 24.81 32.20 17.39
CA LYS A 602 24.63 30.74 17.45
C LYS A 602 23.23 30.32 17.04
N LYS A 603 22.21 31.14 17.27
CA LYS A 603 20.86 30.98 16.71
C LYS A 603 20.84 31.28 15.22
N MET A 604 21.42 32.40 14.79
CA MET A 604 21.59 32.78 13.40
C MET A 604 22.50 31.79 12.66
N GLN A 605 23.54 31.26 13.29
CA GLN A 605 24.39 30.19 12.76
C GLN A 605 23.65 28.86 12.81
N ALA A 606 22.76 28.56 13.76
CA ALA A 606 21.93 27.35 13.71
C ALA A 606 20.81 27.42 12.65
N GLU A 607 20.37 28.62 12.27
CA GLU A 607 19.31 28.87 11.30
C GLU A 607 19.90 29.04 9.89
N ILE A 608 21.07 29.68 9.78
CA ILE A 608 21.98 29.60 8.62
C ILE A 608 22.47 28.17 8.48
N ASP A 609 22.84 27.45 9.54
CA ASP A 609 23.22 26.03 9.47
C ASP A 609 22.00 25.19 9.15
N ARG A 610 20.76 25.57 9.44
CA ARG A 610 19.57 24.83 8.96
C ARG A 610 19.33 25.06 7.46
N ASP A 611 19.41 26.30 6.98
CA ASP A 611 19.28 26.64 5.54
C ASP A 611 20.51 26.19 4.72
N LYS A 612 21.68 26.15 5.36
CA LYS A 612 22.94 25.61 4.86
C LYS A 612 23.04 24.10 5.08
N PHE A 613 22.26 23.48 5.96
CA PHE A 613 22.08 22.02 6.08
C PHE A 613 21.05 21.51 5.07
N GLU A 614 20.05 22.32 4.68
CA GLU A 614 19.17 22.03 3.53
C GLU A 614 19.89 22.25 2.19
N LYS A 615 20.72 23.31 2.06
CA LYS A 615 21.62 23.49 0.91
C LYS A 615 22.83 22.54 0.93
N LEU A 616 23.36 22.17 2.10
CA LEU A 616 24.32 21.06 2.24
C LEU A 616 23.63 19.74 1.97
N TYR A 617 22.35 19.50 2.28
CA TYR A 617 21.69 18.23 1.89
C TYR A 617 21.62 18.11 0.36
N ALA A 618 21.43 19.23 -0.34
CA ALA A 618 21.51 19.31 -1.80
C ALA A 618 22.94 19.20 -2.37
N GLU A 619 23.99 19.59 -1.61
CA GLU A 619 25.41 19.38 -1.98
C GLU A 619 26.02 18.06 -1.43
N GLU A 620 25.45 17.47 -0.38
CA GLU A 620 25.81 16.19 0.27
C GLU A 620 25.16 14.99 -0.42
N ALA A 621 24.15 15.23 -1.26
CA ALA A 621 23.74 14.27 -2.29
C ALA A 621 24.91 13.88 -3.24
N LYS A 622 26.05 14.59 -3.19
CA LYS A 622 27.30 14.25 -3.87
C LYS A 622 28.38 13.64 -2.96
N LYS A 623 28.13 13.49 -1.65
CA LYS A 623 29.05 12.86 -0.68
C LYS A 623 28.68 11.40 -0.42
N PRO A 624 29.66 10.57 -0.03
CA PRO A 624 29.46 9.15 0.20
C PRO A 624 28.62 8.89 1.46
N TYR A 625 27.41 8.33 1.33
CA TYR A 625 26.59 7.93 2.50
C TYR A 625 25.92 6.57 2.31
N TRP A 626 25.66 5.89 3.43
CA TRP A 626 24.93 4.62 3.50
C TRP A 626 23.45 4.91 3.80
N ARG A 627 22.54 4.45 2.95
CA ARG A 627 21.09 4.64 3.13
C ARG A 627 20.43 3.32 3.51
N SER A 628 19.66 3.31 4.59
CA SER A 628 18.86 2.14 5.00
C SER A 628 17.85 1.78 3.91
N SER A 629 17.74 0.49 3.60
CA SER A 629 16.93 -0.09 2.52
C SER A 629 16.53 -1.52 2.87
N ASN A 630 15.58 -2.08 2.13
CA ASN A 630 15.29 -3.51 2.17
C ASN A 630 15.06 -4.07 0.76
N ILE A 631 14.96 -5.39 0.62
CA ILE A 631 14.81 -6.09 -0.67
C ILE A 631 13.49 -5.81 -1.40
N TYR A 632 12.52 -5.16 -0.73
CA TYR A 632 11.22 -4.77 -1.27
C TYR A 632 11.12 -3.28 -1.58
N SER A 633 12.07 -2.46 -1.13
CA SER A 633 12.09 -1.01 -1.33
C SER A 633 12.90 -0.65 -2.58
N GLU A 634 12.43 0.31 -3.36
CA GLU A 634 13.18 0.84 -4.50
C GLU A 634 14.53 1.42 -4.08
N LEU A 635 15.59 1.11 -4.85
CA LEU A 635 16.89 1.73 -4.65
C LEU A 635 16.88 3.20 -5.07
N PRO A 636 17.66 4.06 -4.40
CA PRO A 636 17.83 5.47 -4.77
C PRO A 636 18.71 5.63 -6.03
N ALA A 637 18.20 5.24 -7.20
CA ALA A 637 18.80 5.54 -8.49
C ALA A 637 18.57 7.03 -8.85
N PRO A 638 19.58 7.78 -9.36
CA PRO A 638 20.87 7.33 -9.90
C PRO A 638 22.02 7.27 -8.87
N THR A 639 21.78 7.64 -7.61
CA THR A 639 22.87 7.83 -6.63
C THR A 639 23.49 6.53 -6.11
N ALA A 640 22.83 5.37 -6.26
CA ALA A 640 23.34 4.09 -5.80
C ALA A 640 24.58 3.63 -6.59
N VAL A 641 25.64 3.21 -5.89
CA VAL A 641 26.92 2.82 -6.51
C VAL A 641 26.80 1.50 -7.25
N LEU A 642 26.88 1.56 -8.58
CA LEU A 642 26.85 0.39 -9.46
C LEU A 642 28.15 -0.43 -9.33
N ALA A 643 28.01 -1.68 -8.91
CA ALA A 643 29.10 -2.65 -8.84
C ALA A 643 29.30 -3.42 -10.14
N GLY A 644 28.30 -3.48 -11.02
CA GLY A 644 28.40 -4.13 -12.32
C GLY A 644 27.05 -4.72 -12.73
N HIS A 645 27.08 -5.81 -13.48
CA HIS A 645 25.90 -6.56 -13.89
C HIS A 645 26.09 -8.04 -13.57
N ASP A 646 24.99 -8.71 -13.24
CA ASP A 646 24.92 -10.15 -13.06
C ASP A 646 24.96 -10.86 -14.43
N SER A 647 25.06 -12.18 -14.44
CA SER A 647 25.16 -13.02 -15.64
C SER A 647 23.99 -12.89 -16.63
N ASP A 648 22.86 -12.38 -16.18
CA ASP A 648 21.63 -12.12 -16.93
C ASP A 648 21.35 -10.62 -17.12
N GLU A 649 22.40 -9.79 -17.02
CA GLU A 649 22.40 -8.34 -17.29
C GLU A 649 21.61 -7.47 -16.30
N TYR A 650 21.12 -8.03 -15.18
CA TYR A 650 20.56 -7.21 -14.10
C TYR A 650 21.66 -6.44 -13.36
N PRO A 651 21.45 -5.15 -13.03
CA PRO A 651 22.43 -4.33 -12.32
C PRO A 651 22.67 -4.82 -10.89
N VAL A 652 23.94 -4.83 -10.49
CA VAL A 652 24.40 -5.21 -9.16
C VAL A 652 24.92 -3.96 -8.45
N TYR A 653 24.47 -3.74 -7.22
CA TYR A 653 24.81 -2.55 -6.42
C TYR A 653 25.60 -2.92 -5.16
N VAL A 654 26.39 -1.95 -4.69
CA VAL A 654 27.15 -2.06 -3.45
C VAL A 654 26.22 -1.85 -2.25
N GLY A 655 26.01 -2.90 -1.46
CA GLY A 655 25.32 -2.84 -0.19
C GLY A 655 26.22 -3.13 1.00
N MET A 656 25.66 -2.99 2.19
CA MET A 656 26.21 -3.40 3.47
C MET A 656 25.09 -3.98 4.31
N ALA A 657 25.29 -5.13 4.94
CA ALA A 657 24.32 -5.70 5.85
C ALA A 657 24.98 -6.09 7.17
N ILE A 658 24.22 -5.99 8.25
CA ILE A 658 24.69 -6.32 9.60
C ILE A 658 24.48 -7.83 9.83
N CYS A 659 25.48 -8.50 10.38
CA CYS A 659 25.40 -9.89 10.81
C CYS A 659 26.09 -10.02 12.16
N GLY A 660 25.31 -10.28 13.22
CA GLY A 660 25.80 -10.12 14.59
C GLY A 660 26.08 -8.64 14.87
N ASP A 661 27.25 -8.35 15.42
CA ASP A 661 27.72 -6.97 15.70
C ASP A 661 28.63 -6.41 14.58
N THR A 662 28.81 -7.15 13.48
CA THR A 662 29.72 -6.80 12.39
C THR A 662 28.98 -6.38 11.12
N GLN A 663 29.49 -5.34 10.47
CA GLN A 663 29.02 -4.82 9.18
C GLN A 663 29.80 -5.49 8.03
N TYR A 664 29.08 -6.17 7.13
CA TYR A 664 29.67 -6.86 5.98
C TYR A 664 29.24 -6.24 4.65
N PRO A 665 30.11 -6.20 3.63
CA PRO A 665 29.72 -5.86 2.27
C PRO A 665 28.66 -6.82 1.74
N ALA A 666 27.64 -6.29 1.09
CA ALA A 666 26.53 -7.03 0.53
C ALA A 666 26.42 -6.86 -0.98
N ASN A 667 26.10 -7.96 -1.65
CA ASN A 667 25.79 -8.02 -3.07
C ASN A 667 24.29 -7.83 -3.28
N VAL A 668 23.87 -6.68 -3.79
CA VAL A 668 22.45 -6.29 -3.92
C VAL A 668 22.02 -6.34 -5.38
N ILE A 669 20.95 -7.09 -5.69
CA ILE A 669 20.34 -7.22 -7.02
C ILE A 669 18.84 -6.89 -6.88
N PRO A 670 18.45 -5.61 -7.04
CA PRO A 670 17.10 -5.13 -6.74
C PRO A 670 16.01 -5.78 -7.58
N ASP A 671 16.25 -5.95 -8.89
CA ASP A 671 15.27 -6.52 -9.82
C ASP A 671 14.91 -7.98 -9.52
N LYS A 672 15.75 -8.66 -8.71
CA LYS A 672 15.50 -10.02 -8.23
C LYS A 672 15.04 -10.06 -6.77
N SER A 673 14.96 -8.91 -6.09
CA SER A 673 14.76 -8.79 -4.65
C SER A 673 15.77 -9.62 -3.84
N LEU A 674 17.05 -9.58 -4.25
CA LEU A 674 18.11 -10.36 -3.61
C LEU A 674 19.17 -9.46 -2.97
N CYS A 675 19.56 -9.78 -1.74
CA CYS A 675 20.74 -9.23 -1.07
C CYS A 675 21.48 -10.36 -0.35
N PHE A 676 22.79 -10.48 -0.61
CA PHE A 676 23.62 -11.54 -0.05
C PHE A 676 24.90 -11.01 0.59
N ILE A 677 25.30 -11.63 1.70
CA ILE A 677 26.62 -11.45 2.32
C ILE A 677 27.39 -12.77 2.34
N SER A 678 28.71 -12.68 2.29
CA SER A 678 29.62 -13.81 2.52
C SER A 678 30.07 -13.83 3.99
N ASN A 679 29.79 -14.92 4.71
CA ASN A 679 30.35 -15.15 6.04
C ASN A 679 30.50 -16.64 6.38
N ASP A 680 31.52 -17.02 7.15
CA ASP A 680 31.76 -18.38 7.65
C ASP A 680 31.61 -19.51 6.60
N GLY A 681 32.15 -19.31 5.39
CA GLY A 681 32.09 -20.31 4.32
C GLY A 681 30.74 -20.39 3.60
N LYS A 682 29.76 -19.56 3.96
CA LYS A 682 28.38 -19.58 3.45
C LYS A 682 27.94 -18.23 2.90
N GLU A 683 26.94 -18.30 2.03
CA GLU A 683 26.18 -17.15 1.55
C GLU A 683 24.92 -17.01 2.42
N TYR A 684 24.71 -15.83 2.98
CA TYR A 684 23.52 -15.52 3.76
C TYR A 684 22.67 -14.48 3.03
N SER A 685 21.38 -14.75 2.91
CA SER A 685 20.41 -13.77 2.43
C SER A 685 20.02 -12.81 3.55
N ARG A 686 19.82 -11.54 3.20
CA ARG A 686 19.41 -10.47 4.11
C ARG A 686 18.28 -9.67 3.50
N ASP A 687 17.24 -9.41 4.29
CA ASP A 687 16.10 -8.62 3.84
C ASP A 687 16.35 -7.12 4.04
N GLU A 688 17.07 -6.77 5.11
CA GLU A 688 17.46 -5.40 5.45
C GLU A 688 18.95 -5.17 5.18
N TYR A 689 19.26 -4.04 4.53
CA TYR A 689 20.62 -3.65 4.19
C TYR A 689 20.73 -2.13 4.05
N TYR A 690 21.96 -1.64 3.96
CA TYR A 690 22.28 -0.26 3.63
C TYR A 690 22.87 -0.22 2.21
N VAL A 691 22.35 0.63 1.33
CA VAL A 691 22.90 0.85 0.00
C VAL A 691 23.90 2.00 0.03
N LEU A 692 25.02 1.84 -0.67
CA LEU A 692 26.02 2.90 -0.83
C LEU A 692 25.57 3.89 -1.89
N CYS A 693 25.52 5.18 -1.55
CA CYS A 693 25.13 6.25 -2.46
C CYS A 693 26.24 7.31 -2.61
N GLY A 694 26.39 7.84 -3.83
CA GLY A 694 27.27 8.97 -4.17
C GLY A 694 28.10 8.74 -5.44
N ASP A 695 28.57 9.84 -6.03
CA ASP A 695 29.23 9.83 -7.36
C ASP A 695 30.77 9.81 -7.27
N CYS A 696 31.32 9.73 -6.06
CA CYS A 696 32.75 9.91 -5.77
C CYS A 696 33.51 8.58 -5.63
N TYR A 697 33.14 7.54 -6.38
CA TYR A 697 33.76 6.23 -6.30
C TYR A 697 34.31 5.72 -7.64
N SER A 698 35.42 5.00 -7.57
CA SER A 698 35.95 4.24 -8.71
C SER A 698 36.45 2.87 -8.27
N TRP A 699 36.52 1.95 -9.22
CA TRP A 699 37.02 0.60 -9.01
C TRP A 699 38.48 0.51 -9.42
N LYS A 700 39.36 0.09 -8.49
CA LYS A 700 40.80 -0.04 -8.73
C LYS A 700 41.25 -1.49 -8.57
N ARG A 701 41.82 -2.05 -9.64
CA ARG A 701 42.42 -3.39 -9.65
C ARG A 701 43.59 -3.47 -8.67
N SER A 702 43.62 -4.49 -7.83
CA SER A 702 44.82 -4.86 -7.05
C SER A 702 45.49 -6.07 -7.71
N THR A 703 46.81 -5.98 -7.92
CA THR A 703 47.61 -7.03 -8.56
C THR A 703 48.60 -7.71 -7.62
N ASP A 704 48.91 -7.08 -6.48
CA ASP A 704 49.95 -7.49 -5.53
C ASP A 704 49.41 -7.68 -4.10
N GLY A 705 48.10 -7.50 -3.89
CA GLY A 705 47.46 -7.60 -2.57
C GLY A 705 47.58 -6.34 -1.72
N THR A 706 48.22 -5.27 -2.23
CA THR A 706 48.25 -3.99 -1.52
C THR A 706 46.86 -3.34 -1.54
N VAL A 707 46.44 -2.83 -0.38
CA VAL A 707 45.20 -2.07 -0.24
C VAL A 707 45.44 -0.66 -0.79
N PRO A 708 44.67 -0.20 -1.79
CA PRO A 708 44.82 1.15 -2.32
C PRO A 708 44.52 2.23 -1.28
N ASP A 709 45.22 3.37 -1.37
CA ASP A 709 44.89 4.56 -0.59
C ASP A 709 43.41 4.94 -0.81
N ARG A 710 42.72 5.29 0.28
CA ARG A 710 41.27 5.61 0.31
C ARG A 710 40.32 4.47 -0.09
N ALA A 711 40.72 3.22 0.09
CA ALA A 711 39.82 2.08 -0.04
C ALA A 711 38.61 2.19 0.92
N VAL A 712 37.43 1.90 0.41
CA VAL A 712 36.18 1.92 1.19
C VAL A 712 36.11 0.66 2.04
N TRP A 713 35.85 0.84 3.34
CA TRP A 713 35.61 -0.26 4.28
C TRP A 713 34.20 -0.15 4.87
N SER A 714 33.67 -1.30 5.31
CA SER A 714 32.30 -1.45 5.81
C SER A 714 32.24 -1.72 7.30
N GLY A 715 33.24 -2.39 7.88
CA GLY A 715 33.30 -2.71 9.30
C GLY A 715 34.68 -3.24 9.70
N TYR A 716 34.74 -3.87 10.86
CA TYR A 716 35.94 -4.51 11.41
C TYR A 716 35.61 -5.92 11.93
N THR A 717 36.58 -6.83 11.89
CA THR A 717 36.46 -8.17 12.49
C THR A 717 36.56 -8.08 14.02
N GLU A 718 36.30 -9.18 14.73
CA GLU A 718 36.53 -9.29 16.18
C GLU A 718 38.00 -9.00 16.57
N GLU A 719 38.93 -9.21 15.64
CA GLU A 719 40.36 -8.95 15.81
C GLU A 719 40.76 -7.51 15.45
N ASN A 720 39.79 -6.61 15.24
CA ASN A 720 39.98 -5.20 14.82
C ASN A 720 40.61 -5.01 13.43
N ASP A 721 40.56 -6.01 12.55
CA ASP A 721 40.99 -5.87 11.15
C ASP A 721 39.90 -5.23 10.29
N PHE A 722 40.26 -4.25 9.45
CA PHE A 722 39.30 -3.61 8.53
C PHE A 722 38.74 -4.58 7.49
N ILE A 723 37.43 -4.45 7.21
CA ILE A 723 36.72 -5.20 6.16
C ILE A 723 36.44 -4.27 4.97
N TYR A 724 37.25 -4.40 3.92
CA TYR A 724 37.17 -3.59 2.70
C TYR A 724 36.11 -4.10 1.72
N VAL A 725 35.49 -3.16 1.01
CA VAL A 725 34.53 -3.41 -0.08
C VAL A 725 35.29 -3.62 -1.38
N ALA A 726 35.09 -4.79 -1.98
CA ALA A 726 35.67 -5.13 -3.28
C ALA A 726 34.65 -5.86 -4.15
N ARG A 727 34.94 -5.95 -5.45
CA ARG A 727 34.17 -6.77 -6.39
C ARG A 727 35.08 -7.71 -7.16
N ALA A 728 34.55 -8.86 -7.55
CA ALA A 728 35.22 -9.77 -8.46
C ALA A 728 34.25 -10.28 -9.52
N LYS A 729 34.82 -10.75 -10.63
CA LYS A 729 34.04 -11.31 -11.73
C LYS A 729 34.07 -12.84 -11.66
N GLN A 730 32.91 -13.48 -11.60
CA GLN A 730 32.77 -14.94 -11.58
C GLN A 730 31.64 -15.37 -12.52
N ASN A 731 31.91 -16.28 -13.47
CA ASN A 731 30.94 -16.77 -14.46
C ASN A 731 30.11 -15.65 -15.14
N ASN A 732 30.81 -14.60 -15.60
CA ASN A 732 30.24 -13.41 -16.22
C ASN A 732 29.38 -12.49 -15.32
N SER A 733 29.26 -12.80 -14.02
CA SER A 733 28.61 -11.95 -13.03
C SER A 733 29.63 -11.12 -12.25
N TRP A 734 29.36 -9.84 -12.03
CA TRP A 734 30.08 -9.01 -11.06
C TRP A 734 29.47 -9.16 -9.68
N ILE A 735 30.28 -9.54 -8.70
CA ILE A 735 29.82 -9.85 -7.34
C ILE A 735 30.60 -9.01 -6.34
N VAL A 736 29.87 -8.31 -5.47
CA VAL A 736 30.42 -7.56 -4.34
C VAL A 736 30.75 -8.53 -3.20
N GLY A 737 31.90 -8.36 -2.57
CA GLY A 737 32.32 -9.17 -1.43
C GLY A 737 33.30 -8.43 -0.53
N LYS A 738 33.92 -9.19 0.38
CA LYS A 738 34.78 -8.66 1.45
C LYS A 738 36.24 -9.03 1.26
N VAL A 739 37.13 -8.11 1.62
CA VAL A 739 38.57 -8.34 1.77
C VAL A 739 38.97 -7.89 3.16
N ILE A 740 39.44 -8.81 3.99
CA ILE A 740 39.90 -8.49 5.35
C ILE A 740 41.32 -7.92 5.26
N GLN A 741 41.65 -6.97 6.14
CA GLN A 741 42.99 -6.41 6.26
C GLN A 741 44.04 -7.53 6.35
N ASN A 742 45.17 -7.35 5.65
CA ASN A 742 46.25 -8.34 5.53
C ASN A 742 45.90 -9.62 4.74
N GLN A 743 44.72 -9.72 4.12
CA GLN A 743 44.39 -10.79 3.17
C GLN A 743 44.57 -10.34 1.71
N ASN A 744 45.15 -11.21 0.90
CA ASN A 744 45.39 -10.96 -0.54
C ASN A 744 44.34 -11.66 -1.44
N PHE A 745 43.13 -11.86 -0.94
CA PHE A 745 42.02 -12.50 -1.65
C PHE A 745 40.68 -11.87 -1.24
N ILE A 746 39.70 -11.92 -2.13
CA ILE A 746 38.30 -11.55 -1.84
C ILE A 746 37.48 -12.79 -1.53
N THR A 747 36.52 -12.67 -0.63
CA THR A 747 35.47 -13.66 -0.39
C THR A 747 34.12 -13.11 -0.85
N VAL A 748 33.49 -13.78 -1.81
CA VAL A 748 32.21 -13.37 -2.42
C VAL A 748 31.10 -14.40 -2.17
N PRO A 749 29.85 -13.98 -2.00
CA PRO A 749 28.70 -14.88 -1.98
C PRO A 749 28.42 -15.40 -3.40
N TYR A 750 28.49 -16.70 -3.62
CA TYR A 750 28.10 -17.31 -4.90
C TYR A 750 27.52 -18.70 -4.75
N LYS A 751 26.30 -18.91 -5.26
CA LYS A 751 25.59 -20.20 -5.31
C LYS A 751 25.54 -20.89 -3.93
N LYS A 752 25.07 -20.17 -2.90
CA LYS A 752 24.93 -20.66 -1.52
C LYS A 752 26.25 -20.93 -0.77
N LYS A 753 27.39 -20.51 -1.31
CA LYS A 753 28.72 -20.70 -0.70
C LYS A 753 29.51 -19.39 -0.71
N GLU A 754 30.43 -19.26 0.23
CA GLU A 754 31.48 -18.24 0.17
C GLU A 754 32.61 -18.75 -0.73
N VAL A 755 32.93 -17.99 -1.79
CA VAL A 755 33.97 -18.34 -2.76
C VAL A 755 35.14 -17.39 -2.62
N VAL A 756 36.35 -17.97 -2.57
CA VAL A 756 37.62 -17.21 -2.53
C VAL A 756 38.11 -16.96 -3.96
N LEU A 757 38.37 -15.69 -4.28
CA LEU A 757 38.94 -15.27 -5.57
C LEU A 757 40.20 -14.42 -5.34
N ARG A 758 41.19 -14.55 -6.24
CA ARG A 758 42.48 -13.81 -6.14
C ARG A 758 42.56 -12.59 -7.05
N THR A 759 41.58 -12.41 -7.93
CA THR A 759 41.52 -11.29 -8.87
C THR A 759 40.28 -10.45 -8.59
N PHE A 760 40.48 -9.23 -8.10
CA PHE A 760 39.40 -8.37 -7.64
C PHE A 760 39.78 -6.88 -7.73
N ASP A 761 38.75 -6.03 -7.70
CA ASP A 761 38.85 -4.58 -7.70
C ASP A 761 38.39 -4.04 -6.34
N TYR A 762 39.19 -3.18 -5.71
CA TYR A 762 38.77 -2.42 -4.54
C TYR A 762 37.88 -1.26 -4.97
N LEU A 763 36.88 -0.94 -4.14
CA LEU A 763 36.16 0.32 -4.25
C LEU A 763 36.98 1.43 -3.57
N VAL A 764 37.25 2.52 -4.28
CA VAL A 764 38.10 3.62 -3.80
C VAL A 764 37.38 4.96 -3.97
N ARG A 765 37.51 5.87 -2.99
CA ARG A 765 36.96 7.23 -3.08
C ARG A 765 37.81 8.12 -3.99
N THR A 766 37.21 8.67 -5.03
CA THR A 766 37.81 9.62 -6.00
C THR A 766 37.47 11.06 -5.65
N THR A 767 38.01 11.57 -4.55
CA THR A 767 38.41 12.98 -4.30
C THR A 767 38.93 13.14 -2.89
#